data_AF-A0A232EWA8-F1
#
_entry.id   AF-A0A232EWA8-F1
#
_cell.length_a   1.000
_cell.length_b   1.000
_cell.length_c   1.000
_cell.angle_alpha   90.00
_cell.angle_beta   90.00
_cell.angle_gamma   90.00
#
_symmetry.space_group_name_H-M   'P 1'
#
loop_
_entity.id
_entity.type
_entity.pdbx_description
1 polymer ?
#
loop_
_entity_poly.entity_id
_entity_poly.type
_entity_poly.pdbx_seq_one_letter_code
_entity_poly.pdbx_strand_id
1 'polypeptide(L)'
;MDVVNQILNSESEKNAELQKLINVEKEVDVEIDEGTLLVSDYNTLTIKSGSKSLQSDLQALTRDNTQLLMNKIWALPTKTVEEVIVAELPKPKYVLPRSRKLPKPKQLTKWEQFAKEKGIKKNKKARSKLKWDDLLQKWTPAYGFKRAEADRQKEWLVECKEDGKPVEDPRAAIKTSKIEKKAKNELQRLRNLAKAKKVKIPKVGLPSTEHFKDSKQLSVGAKVAQVSTASLGRFNETPKKEDLRKVKKGKVTKKKKKSGQMKESAPKTSKKPKSGKGNRDFKQKVGTSDKKEYLSVLKEEISCGIRRKDLPTYSSEEVSQHDNPNNGIWVSYKEGVYNITDFVTKHPGGQNKIMMAAGGSIDPFWMVFANHNKSEILELLESMRIGNLRSEDVYKKTADTFDPYALEPVRSKILKVNGKQPFCAEPPPPLLVKNFKTSKDVFYVRNHLPVPIIDIENYELELAVEDDTIKTLTLEDIKKYPKYTVTSAIMCGGNRRSEMADAKPLRGLSWSVGAIGNASWSGARLCDVLNGLGVKEEDYNHVQFEGMDLDPSGIPYGASIPISKAFDPRADVLLAYEMNEEEISLDHGYPIRVIVPGVVGARNVKWCNKIIFSKDESPSQFQQNDYKGFSPSIDWDNVDFKTAPAIQELPVTSAICIPQRGERVTVDKNGTIPVKGYAWSGGGKKIIRVDVTVDQGETWHIAKLVAQDPDAKEGRHYAWTLWSLDLPVDKTKGSVEIWVKAVDSAYNTQPESFKNIWNLRGFLCNAYHRVKVDLV
;
A
#
# COMPACT_ATOMS: atom_id res chain seq x y z
N MET A 1 -47.42 45.01 -53.93
CA MET A 1 -47.15 43.58 -54.19
C MET A 1 -45.66 43.27 -54.27
N ASP A 2 -44.78 44.25 -54.54
CA ASP A 2 -43.36 43.98 -54.80
C ASP A 2 -42.52 43.58 -53.58
N VAL A 3 -42.82 44.09 -52.37
CA VAL A 3 -42.07 43.73 -51.15
C VAL A 3 -42.33 42.28 -50.73
N VAL A 4 -43.56 41.79 -50.90
CA VAL A 4 -43.93 40.40 -50.60
C VAL A 4 -43.28 39.44 -51.60
N ASN A 5 -43.24 39.81 -52.88
CA ASN A 5 -42.54 39.02 -53.91
C ASN A 5 -41.02 39.01 -53.70
N GLN A 6 -40.41 40.10 -53.22
CA GLN A 6 -38.99 40.13 -52.85
C GLN A 6 -38.67 39.21 -51.66
N ILE A 7 -39.50 39.21 -50.63
CA ILE A 7 -39.32 38.34 -49.46
C ILE A 7 -39.48 36.87 -49.87
N LEU A 8 -40.54 36.54 -50.63
CA LEU A 8 -40.78 35.19 -51.14
C LEU A 8 -39.66 34.71 -52.07
N ASN A 9 -39.13 35.59 -52.94
CA ASN A 9 -37.99 35.27 -53.79
C ASN A 9 -36.73 35.03 -52.95
N SER A 10 -36.45 35.87 -51.95
CA SER A 10 -35.29 35.69 -51.06
C SER A 10 -35.39 34.42 -50.18
N GLU A 11 -36.60 34.05 -49.75
CA GLU A 11 -36.85 32.78 -49.06
C GLU A 11 -36.72 31.60 -50.02
N SER A 12 -37.19 31.73 -51.27
CA SER A 12 -37.04 30.70 -52.29
C SER A 12 -35.57 30.47 -52.66
N GLU A 13 -34.77 31.53 -52.74
CA GLU A 13 -33.33 31.46 -53.01
C GLU A 13 -32.58 30.82 -51.83
N LYS A 14 -32.89 31.21 -50.59
CA LYS A 14 -32.35 30.56 -49.39
C LYS A 14 -32.75 29.10 -49.29
N ASN A 15 -34.00 28.77 -49.60
CA ASN A 15 -34.48 27.38 -49.61
C ASN A 15 -33.81 26.57 -50.73
N ALA A 16 -33.58 27.16 -51.91
CA ALA A 16 -32.84 26.52 -52.99
C ALA A 16 -31.36 26.30 -52.63
N GLU A 17 -30.74 27.23 -51.91
CA GLU A 17 -29.36 27.10 -51.41
C GLU A 17 -29.25 26.01 -50.32
N LEU A 18 -30.23 25.95 -49.41
CA LEU A 18 -30.35 24.87 -48.42
C LEU A 18 -30.58 23.50 -49.09
N GLN A 19 -31.41 23.43 -50.13
CA GLN A 19 -31.62 22.20 -50.90
C GLN A 19 -30.35 21.74 -51.62
N LYS A 20 -29.54 22.67 -52.17
CA LYS A 20 -28.21 22.36 -52.74
C LYS A 20 -27.23 21.85 -51.68
N LEU A 21 -27.34 22.28 -50.43
CA LEU A 21 -26.49 21.81 -49.33
C LEU A 21 -26.87 20.39 -48.85
N ILE A 22 -28.14 19.99 -48.99
CA ILE A 22 -28.67 18.69 -48.54
C ILE A 22 -28.39 17.58 -49.56
N ASN A 23 -28.42 17.91 -50.85
CA ASN A 23 -28.12 16.97 -51.93
C ASN A 23 -26.61 16.85 -52.12
N VAL A 24 -26.08 15.65 -51.89
CA VAL A 24 -24.66 15.33 -52.01
C VAL A 24 -24.53 14.23 -53.04
N GLU A 25 -23.80 14.52 -54.12
CA GLU A 25 -23.48 13.56 -55.18
C GLU A 25 -22.03 13.10 -55.03
N LYS A 26 -21.79 11.80 -55.17
CA LYS A 26 -20.46 11.18 -55.13
C LYS A 26 -20.27 10.28 -56.34
N GLU A 27 -19.02 10.12 -56.78
CA GLU A 27 -18.69 9.30 -57.95
C GLU A 27 -19.00 7.82 -57.71
N VAL A 28 -18.75 7.33 -56.49
CA VAL A 28 -19.13 6.00 -56.03
C VAL A 28 -20.09 6.12 -54.85
N ASP A 29 -21.20 5.38 -54.93
CA ASP A 29 -22.17 5.29 -53.85
C ASP A 29 -21.52 4.78 -52.55
N VAL A 30 -21.86 5.45 -51.46
CA VAL A 30 -21.30 5.18 -50.13
C VAL A 30 -22.12 4.10 -49.43
N GLU A 31 -21.46 3.19 -48.72
CA GLU A 31 -22.16 2.16 -47.96
C GLU A 31 -22.56 2.68 -46.57
N ILE A 32 -23.86 2.60 -46.26
CA ILE A 32 -24.44 3.12 -45.02
C ILE A 32 -25.08 1.98 -44.21
N ASP A 33 -24.72 1.89 -42.93
CA ASP A 33 -25.39 1.04 -41.93
C ASP A 33 -26.08 1.92 -40.89
N GLU A 34 -27.38 2.08 -41.06
CA GLU A 34 -28.25 2.88 -40.19
C GLU A 34 -28.34 2.30 -38.78
N GLY A 35 -28.16 0.99 -38.61
CA GLY A 35 -28.22 0.32 -37.31
C GLY A 35 -27.02 0.62 -36.41
N THR A 36 -25.85 0.88 -37.00
CA THR A 36 -24.63 1.30 -36.27
C THR A 36 -24.25 2.76 -36.47
N LEU A 37 -25.03 3.52 -37.24
CA LEU A 37 -24.73 4.90 -37.64
C LEU A 37 -23.35 5.01 -38.32
N LEU A 38 -23.02 4.04 -39.18
CA LEU A 38 -21.73 3.93 -39.87
C LEU A 38 -21.87 4.30 -41.35
N VAL A 39 -20.88 5.02 -41.87
CA VAL A 39 -20.74 5.39 -43.28
C VAL A 39 -19.35 4.96 -43.74
N SER A 40 -19.29 4.08 -44.75
CA SER A 40 -18.04 3.60 -45.35
C SER A 40 -17.90 4.17 -46.75
N ASP A 41 -17.02 5.16 -46.88
CA ASP A 41 -16.75 5.88 -48.12
C ASP A 41 -15.51 5.30 -48.82
N TYR A 42 -15.72 4.78 -50.04
CA TYR A 42 -14.67 4.14 -50.86
C TYR A 42 -14.10 5.08 -51.93
N ASN A 43 -14.55 6.34 -52.01
CA ASN A 43 -14.07 7.30 -53.00
C ASN A 43 -12.61 7.70 -52.73
N THR A 44 -11.85 7.96 -53.80
CA THR A 44 -10.45 8.39 -53.69
C THR A 44 -10.32 9.78 -53.08
N LEU A 45 -9.42 9.93 -52.11
CA LEU A 45 -9.17 11.20 -51.43
C LEU A 45 -8.31 12.15 -52.28
N THR A 46 -8.92 13.14 -52.91
CA THR A 46 -8.23 14.17 -53.71
C THR A 46 -7.72 15.31 -52.82
N ILE A 47 -6.68 15.06 -52.04
CA ILE A 47 -6.12 16.04 -51.09
C ILE A 47 -5.19 17.01 -51.85
N LYS A 48 -5.49 18.32 -51.83
CA LYS A 48 -4.57 19.35 -52.37
C LYS A 48 -3.46 19.64 -51.35
N SER A 49 -2.19 19.47 -51.72
CA SER A 49 -1.04 19.54 -50.82
C SER A 49 -0.89 20.92 -50.14
N GLY A 50 -1.22 20.98 -48.84
CA GLY A 50 -1.06 22.13 -47.95
C GLY A 50 -1.70 21.86 -46.58
N SER A 51 -1.09 22.27 -45.46
CA SER A 51 -1.61 21.93 -44.11
C SER A 51 -2.98 22.56 -43.82
N LYS A 52 -3.27 23.74 -44.37
CA LYS A 52 -4.58 24.42 -44.22
C LYS A 52 -5.65 23.86 -45.16
N SER A 53 -5.27 23.44 -46.38
CA SER A 53 -6.20 22.82 -47.34
C SER A 53 -6.60 21.41 -46.92
N LEU A 54 -5.68 20.64 -46.30
CA LEU A 54 -5.98 19.31 -45.78
C LEU A 54 -7.15 19.32 -44.78
N GLN A 55 -7.16 20.29 -43.86
CA GLN A 55 -8.23 20.38 -42.85
C GLN A 55 -9.58 20.75 -43.47
N SER A 56 -9.60 21.67 -44.45
CA SER A 56 -10.85 22.04 -45.14
C SER A 56 -11.40 20.88 -45.96
N ASP A 57 -10.52 20.13 -46.64
CA ASP A 57 -10.91 19.02 -47.50
C ASP A 57 -11.50 17.86 -46.66
N LEU A 58 -10.89 17.55 -45.51
CA LEU A 58 -11.41 16.55 -44.56
C LEU A 58 -12.73 16.98 -43.92
N GLN A 59 -12.90 18.28 -43.62
CA GLN A 59 -14.16 18.80 -43.09
C GLN A 59 -15.28 18.72 -44.13
N ALA A 60 -15.01 19.07 -45.39
CA ALA A 60 -15.96 18.94 -46.48
C ALA A 60 -16.39 17.48 -46.67
N LEU A 61 -15.43 16.54 -46.72
CA LEU A 61 -15.73 15.11 -46.83
C LEU A 61 -16.56 14.58 -45.66
N THR A 62 -16.25 15.02 -44.43
CA THR A 62 -16.98 14.62 -43.22
C THR A 62 -18.41 15.14 -43.27
N ARG A 63 -18.59 16.40 -43.67
CA ARG A 63 -19.91 17.04 -43.85
C ARG A 63 -20.76 16.27 -44.86
N ASP A 64 -20.18 15.94 -46.02
CA ASP A 64 -20.84 15.20 -47.10
C ASP A 64 -21.32 13.82 -46.64
N ASN A 65 -20.44 13.04 -46.01
CA ASN A 65 -20.77 11.72 -45.47
C ASN A 65 -21.82 11.78 -44.35
N THR A 66 -21.74 12.80 -43.49
CA THR A 66 -22.72 13.01 -42.41
C THR A 66 -24.09 13.35 -42.99
N GLN A 67 -24.15 14.19 -44.03
CA GLN A 67 -25.41 14.56 -44.67
C GLN A 67 -26.10 13.36 -45.31
N LEU A 68 -25.34 12.49 -46.00
CA LEU A 68 -25.86 11.24 -46.58
C LEU A 68 -26.44 10.29 -45.50
N LEU A 69 -25.76 10.17 -44.35
CA LEU A 69 -26.27 9.40 -43.22
C LEU A 69 -27.57 9.99 -42.66
N MET A 70 -27.61 11.30 -42.46
CA MET A 70 -28.80 11.97 -41.94
C MET A 70 -29.99 11.81 -42.89
N ASN A 71 -29.78 11.96 -44.20
CA ASN A 71 -30.84 11.73 -45.19
C ASN A 71 -31.46 10.33 -45.07
N LYS A 72 -30.65 9.29 -44.79
CA LYS A 72 -31.14 7.93 -44.55
C LYS A 72 -31.87 7.78 -43.22
N ILE A 73 -31.38 8.40 -42.15
CA ILE A 73 -32.04 8.38 -40.83
C ILE A 73 -33.40 9.06 -40.89
N TRP A 74 -33.50 10.21 -41.56
CA TRP A 74 -34.76 10.96 -41.72
C TRP A 74 -35.79 10.23 -42.59
N ALA A 75 -35.37 9.27 -43.41
CA ALA A 75 -36.27 8.40 -44.17
C ALA A 75 -36.82 7.22 -43.34
N LEU A 76 -36.33 6.99 -42.12
CA LEU A 76 -36.79 5.89 -41.27
C LEU A 76 -38.17 6.18 -40.65
N PRO A 77 -38.98 5.13 -40.37
CA PRO A 77 -40.26 5.31 -39.70
C PRO A 77 -40.07 5.86 -38.28
N THR A 78 -40.81 6.93 -37.97
CA THR A 78 -40.78 7.58 -36.66
C THR A 78 -41.96 7.16 -35.79
N LYS A 79 -41.76 7.18 -34.47
CA LYS A 79 -42.78 6.94 -33.43
C LYS A 79 -42.67 8.00 -32.35
N THR A 80 -43.78 8.40 -31.75
CA THR A 80 -43.78 9.32 -30.61
C THR A 80 -43.74 8.53 -29.31
N VAL A 81 -42.70 8.73 -28.51
CA VAL A 81 -42.53 8.13 -27.18
C VAL A 81 -42.26 9.26 -26.19
N GLU A 82 -43.09 9.37 -25.15
CA GLU A 82 -42.92 10.39 -24.09
C GLU A 82 -42.76 11.83 -24.64
N GLU A 83 -43.62 12.21 -25.61
CA GLU A 83 -43.61 13.53 -26.28
C GLU A 83 -42.39 13.82 -27.17
N VAL A 84 -41.50 12.84 -27.39
CA VAL A 84 -40.34 12.96 -28.31
C VAL A 84 -40.54 12.09 -29.55
N ILE A 85 -40.28 12.65 -30.74
CA ILE A 85 -40.28 11.92 -32.01
C ILE A 85 -38.97 11.15 -32.11
N VAL A 86 -39.05 9.82 -32.14
CA VAL A 86 -37.89 8.93 -32.24
C VAL A 86 -37.99 8.05 -33.48
N ALA A 87 -36.88 7.82 -34.18
CA ALA A 87 -36.78 6.83 -35.25
C ALA A 87 -36.27 5.50 -34.68
N GLU A 88 -36.89 4.39 -35.07
CA GLU A 88 -36.42 3.05 -34.67
C GLU A 88 -35.36 2.58 -35.67
N LEU A 89 -34.10 2.49 -35.22
CA LEU A 89 -33.00 2.04 -36.08
C LEU A 89 -33.14 0.55 -36.43
N PRO A 90 -32.85 0.16 -37.69
CA PRO A 90 -32.87 -1.24 -38.09
C PRO A 90 -31.74 -2.04 -37.42
N LYS A 91 -31.77 -3.37 -37.56
CA LYS A 91 -30.69 -4.22 -37.06
C LYS A 91 -29.38 -3.89 -37.79
N PRO A 92 -28.26 -3.74 -37.07
CA PRO A 92 -26.94 -3.54 -37.67
C PRO A 92 -26.59 -4.60 -38.72
N LYS A 93 -26.06 -4.16 -39.87
CA LYS A 93 -25.46 -5.06 -40.87
C LYS A 93 -24.05 -5.45 -40.44
N TYR A 94 -23.30 -4.51 -39.86
CA TYR A 94 -21.94 -4.71 -39.38
C TYR A 94 -21.90 -5.05 -37.90
N VAL A 95 -21.15 -6.11 -37.56
CA VAL A 95 -20.83 -6.42 -36.17
C VAL A 95 -19.55 -5.70 -35.79
N LEU A 96 -19.69 -4.49 -35.26
CA LEU A 96 -18.52 -3.74 -34.77
C LEU A 96 -17.92 -4.45 -33.55
N PRO A 97 -16.59 -4.67 -33.50
CA PRO A 97 -15.94 -5.25 -32.35
C PRO A 97 -16.08 -4.30 -31.15
N ARG A 98 -16.78 -4.77 -30.12
CA ARG A 98 -16.95 -3.99 -28.88
C ARG A 98 -15.75 -4.17 -27.98
N SER A 99 -15.24 -3.07 -27.44
CA SER A 99 -14.17 -3.08 -26.43
C SER A 99 -14.54 -3.84 -25.14
N ARG A 100 -15.84 -4.09 -24.88
CA ARG A 100 -16.34 -4.82 -23.70
C ARG A 100 -17.45 -5.81 -24.08
N LYS A 101 -17.42 -7.03 -23.51
CA LYS A 101 -18.48 -8.05 -23.67
C LYS A 101 -19.77 -7.61 -22.97
N LEU A 102 -20.93 -7.93 -23.54
CA LEU A 102 -22.22 -7.68 -22.87
C LEU A 102 -22.27 -8.40 -21.52
N PRO A 103 -22.78 -7.74 -20.47
CA PRO A 103 -23.04 -8.40 -19.20
C PRO A 103 -24.06 -9.53 -19.44
N LYS A 104 -23.71 -10.75 -19.01
CA LYS A 104 -24.63 -11.90 -19.11
C LYS A 104 -25.86 -11.61 -18.25
N PRO A 105 -27.08 -11.93 -18.72
CA PRO A 105 -28.29 -11.73 -17.95
C PRO A 105 -28.20 -12.51 -16.63
N LYS A 106 -28.55 -11.85 -15.51
CA LYS A 106 -28.51 -12.46 -14.18
C LYS A 106 -29.41 -13.69 -14.15
N GLN A 107 -28.88 -14.82 -13.71
CA GLN A 107 -29.70 -16.01 -13.49
C GLN A 107 -30.75 -15.73 -12.41
N LEU A 108 -31.99 -16.16 -12.66
CA LEU A 108 -33.08 -16.07 -11.70
C LEU A 108 -32.71 -16.79 -10.41
N THR A 109 -32.98 -16.17 -9.26
CA THR A 109 -32.75 -16.81 -7.96
C THR A 109 -33.72 -17.98 -7.76
N LYS A 110 -33.39 -18.96 -6.91
CA LYS A 110 -34.31 -20.08 -6.59
C LYS A 110 -35.67 -19.61 -6.08
N TRP A 111 -35.71 -18.48 -5.38
CA TRP A 111 -36.98 -17.89 -4.93
C TRP A 111 -37.78 -17.31 -6.08
N GLU A 112 -37.12 -16.70 -7.07
CA GLU A 112 -37.80 -16.17 -8.25
C GLU A 112 -38.23 -17.29 -9.20
N GLN A 113 -37.43 -18.36 -9.31
CA GLN A 113 -37.82 -19.60 -9.98
C GLN A 113 -39.02 -20.23 -9.28
N PHE A 114 -38.97 -20.39 -7.95
CA PHE A 114 -40.07 -20.91 -7.15
C PHE A 114 -41.32 -20.02 -7.20
N ALA A 115 -41.17 -18.70 -7.15
CA ALA A 115 -42.29 -17.76 -7.27
C ALA A 115 -42.91 -17.82 -8.68
N LYS A 116 -42.09 -17.99 -9.72
CA LYS A 116 -42.55 -18.19 -11.10
C LYS A 116 -43.27 -19.54 -11.26
N GLU A 117 -42.73 -20.60 -10.66
CA GLU A 117 -43.26 -21.97 -10.70
C GLU A 117 -44.53 -22.15 -9.85
N LYS A 118 -44.64 -21.41 -8.74
CA LYS A 118 -45.83 -21.36 -7.88
C LYS A 118 -46.83 -20.26 -8.26
N GLY A 119 -46.60 -19.54 -9.36
CA GLY A 119 -47.50 -18.48 -9.83
C GLY A 119 -47.65 -17.30 -8.86
N ILE A 120 -46.69 -17.11 -7.94
CA ILE A 120 -46.71 -16.05 -6.93
C ILE A 120 -46.38 -14.71 -7.62
N LYS A 121 -47.42 -13.98 -7.99
CA LYS A 121 -47.30 -12.61 -8.50
C LYS A 121 -46.85 -11.70 -7.36
N LYS A 122 -45.73 -11.00 -7.52
CA LYS A 122 -45.30 -9.94 -6.60
C LYS A 122 -46.31 -8.78 -6.69
N ASN A 123 -47.31 -8.75 -5.82
CA ASN A 123 -48.12 -7.55 -5.63
C ASN A 123 -47.24 -6.48 -4.96
N LYS A 124 -46.62 -5.61 -5.77
CA LYS A 124 -45.85 -4.44 -5.32
C LYS A 124 -46.73 -3.37 -4.66
N LYS A 125 -48.06 -3.51 -4.71
CA LYS A 125 -49.01 -2.61 -4.05
C LYS A 125 -49.60 -3.33 -2.82
N ALA A 126 -49.64 -2.61 -1.68
CA ALA A 126 -50.28 -2.97 -0.40
C ALA A 126 -49.42 -3.52 0.77
N ARG A 127 -48.17 -3.07 0.95
CA ARG A 127 -47.62 -2.96 2.32
C ARG A 127 -46.99 -1.58 2.46
N SER A 128 -47.71 -0.62 3.03
CA SER A 128 -47.14 0.67 3.37
C SER A 128 -45.92 0.43 4.25
N LYS A 129 -44.80 1.08 3.92
CA LYS A 129 -43.57 0.96 4.71
C LYS A 129 -43.73 1.50 6.13
N LEU A 130 -44.83 2.20 6.41
CA LEU A 130 -45.19 2.82 7.68
C LEU A 130 -46.52 2.21 8.17
N LYS A 131 -46.56 1.83 9.43
CA LYS A 131 -47.73 1.32 10.15
C LYS A 131 -48.01 2.27 11.31
N TRP A 132 -49.26 2.70 11.45
CA TRP A 132 -49.66 3.52 12.59
C TRP A 132 -49.53 2.71 13.87
N ASP A 133 -49.11 3.39 14.93
CA ASP A 133 -48.80 2.79 16.20
C ASP A 133 -49.60 3.48 17.32
N ASP A 134 -50.66 2.83 17.80
CA ASP A 134 -51.67 3.43 18.68
C ASP A 134 -51.11 3.87 20.05
N LEU A 135 -50.09 3.19 20.56
CA LEU A 135 -49.45 3.50 21.84
C LEU A 135 -48.52 4.72 21.77
N LEU A 136 -47.84 4.89 20.63
CA LEU A 136 -46.89 5.99 20.42
C LEU A 136 -47.50 7.13 19.59
N GLN A 137 -48.76 7.00 19.17
CA GLN A 137 -49.50 7.95 18.33
C GLN A 137 -48.68 8.46 17.13
N LYS A 138 -47.92 7.55 16.49
CA LYS A 138 -47.05 7.92 15.36
C LYS A 138 -46.92 6.82 14.32
N TRP A 139 -46.71 7.21 13.06
CA TRP A 139 -46.41 6.29 11.97
C TRP A 139 -45.00 5.71 12.13
N THR A 140 -44.88 4.41 12.41
CA THR A 140 -43.59 3.73 12.57
C THR A 140 -43.27 2.86 11.36
N PRO A 141 -42.02 2.80 10.89
CA PRO A 141 -41.68 1.91 9.78
C PRO A 141 -41.95 0.44 10.12
N ALA A 142 -42.37 -0.37 9.16
CA ALA A 142 -42.66 -1.79 9.39
C ALA A 142 -41.39 -2.64 9.67
N TYR A 143 -40.20 -2.12 9.33
CA TYR A 143 -38.92 -2.80 9.49
C TYR A 143 -37.77 -1.77 9.66
N GLY A 144 -36.63 -2.21 10.20
CA GLY A 144 -35.41 -1.40 10.34
C GLY A 144 -35.22 -0.77 11.73
N PHE A 145 -34.14 0.02 11.89
CA PHE A 145 -33.70 0.56 13.18
C PHE A 145 -34.78 1.39 13.89
N LYS A 146 -35.49 2.25 13.15
CA LYS A 146 -36.57 3.10 13.68
C LYS A 146 -37.78 2.30 14.21
N ARG A 147 -38.01 1.07 13.70
CA ARG A 147 -39.02 0.15 14.26
C ARG A 147 -38.53 -0.43 15.59
N ALA A 148 -37.27 -0.86 15.65
CA ALA A 148 -36.66 -1.40 16.87
C ALA A 148 -36.51 -0.36 17.98
N GLU A 149 -36.44 0.93 17.64
CA GLU A 149 -36.46 2.04 18.58
C GLU A 149 -37.88 2.32 19.10
N ALA A 150 -38.88 2.28 18.22
CA ALA A 150 -40.29 2.34 18.63
C ALA A 150 -40.70 1.14 19.51
N ASP A 151 -40.25 -0.08 19.18
CA ASP A 151 -40.51 -1.27 20.01
C ASP A 151 -39.80 -1.17 21.38
N ARG A 152 -38.60 -0.59 21.43
CA ARG A 152 -37.91 -0.29 22.71
C ARG A 152 -38.63 0.73 23.57
N GLN A 153 -39.31 1.71 22.95
CA GLN A 153 -40.14 2.69 23.67
C GLN A 153 -41.42 2.06 24.25
N LYS A 154 -41.86 0.92 23.71
CA LYS A 154 -43.04 0.18 24.20
C LYS A 154 -42.72 -0.90 25.23
N GLU A 155 -41.62 -1.63 25.04
CA GLU A 155 -41.21 -2.76 25.88
C GLU A 155 -40.46 -2.30 27.15
N TRP A 156 -41.05 -1.35 27.89
CA TRP A 156 -40.49 -0.87 29.16
C TRP A 156 -40.79 -1.83 30.33
N LEU A 157 -41.84 -2.65 30.21
CA LEU A 157 -42.26 -3.68 31.18
C LEU A 157 -42.25 -5.06 30.51
N VAL A 158 -41.65 -6.07 31.17
CA VAL A 158 -41.67 -7.47 30.73
C VAL A 158 -42.37 -8.28 31.81
N GLU A 159 -43.54 -8.84 31.51
CA GLU A 159 -44.28 -9.69 32.45
C GLU A 159 -43.50 -10.99 32.72
N CYS A 160 -43.17 -11.23 33.99
CA CYS A 160 -42.60 -12.50 34.42
C CYS A 160 -43.68 -13.58 34.42
N LYS A 161 -43.44 -14.70 33.74
CA LYS A 161 -44.34 -15.86 33.79
C LYS A 161 -44.34 -16.44 35.21
N GLU A 162 -45.51 -16.80 35.73
CA GLU A 162 -45.73 -17.29 37.11
C GLU A 162 -45.12 -18.68 37.40
N ASP A 163 -44.54 -19.35 36.40
CA ASP A 163 -43.93 -20.67 36.56
C ASP A 163 -42.49 -20.60 37.14
N GLY A 164 -42.40 -20.32 38.44
CA GLY A 164 -41.52 -21.02 39.39
C GLY A 164 -40.00 -21.18 39.14
N LYS A 165 -39.34 -20.42 38.26
CA LYS A 165 -37.85 -20.41 38.16
C LYS A 165 -37.27 -19.01 38.34
N PRO A 166 -36.74 -18.67 39.54
CA PRO A 166 -36.31 -17.31 39.87
C PRO A 166 -34.96 -16.84 39.27
N VAL A 167 -34.40 -17.50 38.25
CA VAL A 167 -32.95 -17.36 37.95
C VAL A 167 -32.60 -16.91 36.52
N GLU A 168 -33.55 -16.78 35.58
CA GLU A 168 -33.23 -16.30 34.23
C GLU A 168 -33.84 -14.93 33.92
N ASP A 169 -32.99 -13.95 33.62
CA ASP A 169 -33.39 -12.64 33.10
C ASP A 169 -34.13 -12.83 31.75
N PRO A 170 -35.44 -12.49 31.68
CA PRO A 170 -36.23 -12.62 30.46
C PRO A 170 -35.64 -11.87 29.25
N ARG A 171 -34.92 -10.76 29.49
CA ARG A 171 -34.25 -9.99 28.43
C ARG A 171 -33.02 -10.70 27.89
N ALA A 172 -32.29 -11.43 28.75
CA ALA A 172 -31.19 -12.29 28.33
C ALA A 172 -31.69 -13.45 27.46
N ALA A 173 -32.82 -14.09 27.83
CA ALA A 173 -33.43 -15.16 27.05
C ALA A 173 -33.95 -14.69 25.67
N ILE A 174 -34.50 -13.47 25.57
CA ILE A 174 -34.90 -12.89 24.28
C ILE A 174 -33.66 -12.58 23.42
N LYS A 175 -32.56 -12.14 24.04
CA LYS A 175 -31.28 -11.88 23.36
C LYS A 175 -30.67 -13.17 22.81
N THR A 176 -30.65 -14.26 23.58
CA THR A 176 -30.16 -15.57 23.13
C THR A 176 -31.02 -16.13 21.99
N SER A 177 -32.36 -16.05 22.07
CA SER A 177 -33.25 -16.48 20.98
C SER A 177 -33.08 -15.65 19.69
N LYS A 178 -32.82 -14.34 19.81
CA LYS A 178 -32.48 -13.48 18.66
C LYS A 178 -31.15 -13.88 18.03
N ILE A 179 -30.14 -14.20 18.84
CA ILE A 179 -28.83 -14.70 18.36
C ILE A 179 -29.00 -16.04 17.63
N GLU A 180 -29.79 -16.96 18.19
CA GLU A 180 -30.08 -18.25 17.57
C GLU A 180 -30.80 -18.13 16.22
N LYS A 181 -31.81 -17.24 16.13
CA LYS A 181 -32.51 -16.95 14.86
C LYS A 181 -31.58 -16.35 13.81
N LYS A 182 -30.67 -15.45 14.19
CA LYS A 182 -29.65 -14.90 13.28
C LYS A 182 -28.70 -16.00 12.79
N ALA A 183 -28.23 -16.87 13.68
CA ALA A 183 -27.38 -18.00 13.32
C ALA A 183 -28.08 -18.97 12.34
N LYS A 184 -29.37 -19.29 12.57
CA LYS A 184 -30.18 -20.11 11.65
C LYS A 184 -30.31 -19.47 10.26
N ASN A 185 -30.52 -18.15 10.20
CA ASN A 185 -30.62 -17.42 8.94
C ASN A 185 -29.28 -17.38 8.17
N GLU A 186 -28.17 -17.16 8.87
CA GLU A 186 -26.85 -17.14 8.24
C GLU A 186 -26.46 -18.53 7.73
N LEU A 187 -26.76 -19.59 8.48
CA LEU A 187 -26.58 -20.97 8.03
C LEU A 187 -27.35 -21.25 6.72
N GLN A 188 -28.59 -20.76 6.64
CA GLN A 188 -29.41 -20.93 5.44
C GLN A 188 -28.85 -20.12 4.24
N ARG A 189 -28.34 -18.91 4.48
CA ARG A 189 -27.66 -18.09 3.48
C ARG A 189 -26.42 -18.79 2.92
N LEU A 190 -25.62 -19.40 3.78
CA LEU A 190 -24.44 -20.18 3.39
C LEU A 190 -24.80 -21.41 2.58
N ARG A 191 -25.86 -22.12 2.98
CA ARG A 191 -26.38 -23.26 2.22
C ARG A 191 -26.84 -22.85 0.82
N ASN A 192 -27.42 -21.67 0.68
CA ASN A 192 -27.82 -21.13 -0.62
C ASN A 192 -26.61 -20.73 -1.48
N LEU A 193 -25.60 -20.09 -0.87
CA LEU A 193 -24.33 -19.72 -1.53
C LEU A 193 -23.54 -20.94 -2.01
N ALA A 194 -23.36 -21.93 -1.15
CA ALA A 194 -22.67 -23.18 -1.50
C ALA A 194 -23.45 -23.95 -2.58
N LYS A 195 -24.79 -23.99 -2.53
CA LYS A 195 -25.60 -24.55 -3.63
C LYS A 195 -25.46 -23.76 -4.94
N ALA A 196 -25.39 -22.42 -4.90
CA ALA A 196 -25.17 -21.59 -6.08
C ALA A 196 -23.78 -21.83 -6.70
N LYS A 197 -22.78 -22.11 -5.86
CA LYS A 197 -21.41 -22.47 -6.27
C LYS A 197 -21.21 -23.98 -6.54
N LYS A 198 -22.28 -24.79 -6.57
CA LYS A 198 -22.26 -26.26 -6.76
C LYS A 198 -21.34 -27.02 -5.77
N VAL A 199 -21.15 -26.49 -4.56
CA VAL A 199 -20.38 -27.13 -3.48
C VAL A 199 -21.31 -28.09 -2.71
N LYS A 200 -20.91 -29.37 -2.55
CA LYS A 200 -21.66 -30.37 -1.78
C LYS A 200 -21.52 -30.12 -0.28
N ILE A 201 -22.65 -29.88 0.40
CA ILE A 201 -22.68 -29.63 1.86
C ILE A 201 -23.20 -30.89 2.57
N PRO A 202 -22.58 -31.35 3.68
CA PRO A 202 -23.08 -32.45 4.49
C PRO A 202 -24.47 -32.17 5.10
N LYS A 203 -25.30 -33.22 5.24
CA LYS A 203 -26.74 -33.15 5.60
C LYS A 203 -27.05 -33.00 7.10
N VAL A 204 -26.06 -32.86 7.98
CA VAL A 204 -26.27 -33.07 9.42
C VAL A 204 -26.78 -31.80 10.12
N GLY A 205 -27.87 -31.92 10.88
CA GLY A 205 -28.45 -30.85 11.72
C GLY A 205 -27.68 -30.64 13.02
N LEU A 206 -27.80 -29.46 13.64
CA LEU A 206 -27.14 -29.15 14.91
C LEU A 206 -27.88 -29.79 16.11
N PRO A 207 -27.14 -30.34 17.11
CA PRO A 207 -27.67 -30.75 18.41
C PRO A 207 -27.58 -29.61 19.46
N SER A 208 -28.54 -29.56 20.39
CA SER A 208 -28.53 -28.71 21.59
C SER A 208 -27.65 -29.31 22.70
N THR A 209 -27.28 -28.47 23.68
CA THR A 209 -26.22 -28.68 24.70
C THR A 209 -26.47 -29.76 25.78
N GLU A 210 -27.49 -30.61 25.66
CA GLU A 210 -27.86 -31.56 26.74
C GLU A 210 -27.58 -33.05 26.46
N HIS A 211 -26.93 -33.42 25.35
CA HIS A 211 -26.84 -34.84 24.95
C HIS A 211 -25.45 -35.39 24.60
N PHE A 212 -24.40 -35.03 25.35
CA PHE A 212 -23.12 -35.75 25.25
C PHE A 212 -22.56 -36.12 26.63
N LYS A 213 -22.75 -37.39 27.02
CA LYS A 213 -22.17 -37.98 28.25
C LYS A 213 -20.75 -38.53 28.07
N ASP A 214 -20.18 -38.48 26.85
CA ASP A 214 -18.88 -39.10 26.58
C ASP A 214 -17.97 -38.23 25.69
N SER A 215 -16.69 -38.12 26.06
CA SER A 215 -15.73 -37.14 25.52
C SER A 215 -15.40 -37.36 24.03
N LYS A 216 -15.59 -38.58 23.54
CA LYS A 216 -15.38 -38.93 22.13
C LYS A 216 -16.42 -38.30 21.22
N GLN A 217 -17.66 -38.10 21.65
CA GLN A 217 -18.70 -37.50 20.81
C GLN A 217 -18.57 -35.97 20.71
N LEU A 218 -18.02 -35.33 21.76
CA LEU A 218 -17.61 -33.92 21.78
C LEU A 218 -16.53 -33.62 20.73
N SER A 219 -15.60 -34.55 20.55
CA SER A 219 -14.55 -34.43 19.52
C SER A 219 -15.09 -34.51 18.09
N VAL A 220 -16.21 -35.22 17.88
CA VAL A 220 -16.89 -35.33 16.58
C VAL A 220 -17.75 -34.09 16.31
N GLY A 221 -18.44 -33.56 17.33
CA GLY A 221 -19.17 -32.29 17.24
C GLY A 221 -18.26 -31.09 16.96
N ALA A 222 -17.10 -31.03 17.61
CA ALA A 222 -16.07 -30.01 17.36
C ALA A 222 -15.52 -30.09 15.92
N LYS A 223 -15.33 -31.30 15.39
CA LYS A 223 -14.94 -31.52 13.99
C LYS A 223 -15.98 -31.05 12.98
N VAL A 224 -17.27 -31.22 13.26
CA VAL A 224 -18.35 -30.78 12.35
C VAL A 224 -18.55 -29.26 12.41
N ALA A 225 -18.36 -28.65 13.58
CA ALA A 225 -18.40 -27.19 13.77
C ALA A 225 -17.22 -26.47 13.08
N GLN A 226 -16.03 -27.08 13.06
CA GLN A 226 -14.87 -26.56 12.33
C GLN A 226 -15.06 -26.54 10.81
N VAL A 227 -15.86 -27.47 10.26
CA VAL A 227 -16.08 -27.59 8.81
C VAL A 227 -17.26 -26.73 8.32
N SER A 228 -18.04 -26.15 9.24
CA SER A 228 -19.25 -25.38 8.91
C SER A 228 -19.13 -23.89 9.27
N THR A 229 -18.02 -23.24 8.90
CA THR A 229 -17.83 -21.79 9.06
C THR A 229 -18.18 -21.03 7.77
N ALA A 230 -18.92 -19.95 7.97
CA ALA A 230 -19.56 -19.08 6.97
C ALA A 230 -18.62 -18.25 6.10
N SER A 231 -17.36 -18.27 6.45
CA SER A 231 -16.28 -17.60 5.76
C SER A 231 -15.20 -18.66 5.64
N LEU A 232 -15.04 -19.22 4.44
CA LEU A 232 -13.88 -20.07 4.12
C LEU A 232 -12.63 -19.30 4.52
N GLY A 233 -12.06 -19.70 5.66
CA GLY A 233 -11.16 -18.92 6.48
C GLY A 233 -9.89 -18.52 5.74
N ARG A 234 -9.80 -17.21 5.50
CA ARG A 234 -8.56 -16.44 5.36
C ARG A 234 -7.98 -16.06 6.73
N PHE A 235 -8.30 -16.82 7.79
CA PHE A 235 -7.81 -16.62 9.15
C PHE A 235 -7.72 -17.99 9.86
N ASN A 236 -6.51 -18.26 10.35
CA ASN A 236 -5.94 -19.47 10.98
C ASN A 236 -5.52 -20.62 10.05
N GLU A 237 -4.23 -20.97 10.12
CA GLU A 237 -3.59 -22.11 9.45
C GLU A 237 -4.12 -23.46 9.93
N THR A 238 -4.14 -24.43 9.02
CA THR A 238 -4.25 -25.85 9.34
C THR A 238 -2.85 -26.42 9.57
N PRO A 239 -2.60 -27.20 10.64
CA PRO A 239 -1.31 -27.88 10.81
C PRO A 239 -1.12 -28.99 9.77
N LYS A 240 0.08 -29.11 9.20
CA LYS A 240 0.51 -30.21 8.31
C LYS A 240 0.59 -31.55 9.08
N LYS A 241 0.56 -32.64 8.31
CA LYS A 241 -0.01 -33.94 8.68
C LYS A 241 1.00 -35.03 9.10
N GLU A 242 2.17 -34.68 9.65
CA GLU A 242 3.21 -35.67 9.99
C GLU A 242 3.41 -35.96 11.50
N ASP A 243 2.87 -35.15 12.42
CA ASP A 243 3.11 -35.36 13.86
C ASP A 243 2.12 -36.28 14.60
N LEU A 244 1.23 -37.00 13.90
CA LEU A 244 0.21 -37.84 14.54
C LEU A 244 0.55 -39.34 14.61
N ARG A 245 1.80 -39.73 14.34
CA ARG A 245 2.25 -41.12 14.53
C ARG A 245 3.46 -41.20 15.44
N LYS A 246 3.27 -41.04 16.76
CA LYS A 246 4.03 -41.71 17.84
C LYS A 246 3.48 -41.34 19.22
N VAL A 247 2.46 -42.08 19.68
CA VAL A 247 2.17 -42.22 21.11
C VAL A 247 2.16 -43.71 21.42
N LYS A 248 3.30 -44.22 21.90
CA LYS A 248 3.36 -45.51 22.60
C LYS A 248 3.21 -45.24 24.11
N LYS A 249 2.39 -46.10 24.72
CA LYS A 249 1.98 -46.18 26.12
C LYS A 249 3.16 -46.13 27.11
N GLY A 250 3.01 -45.41 28.23
CA GLY A 250 3.93 -45.45 29.37
C GLY A 250 3.28 -44.99 30.69
N LYS A 251 3.41 -45.81 31.73
CA LYS A 251 2.65 -45.85 33.00
C LYS A 251 2.80 -44.65 33.96
N VAL A 252 1.73 -44.47 34.74
CA VAL A 252 1.62 -43.67 35.98
C VAL A 252 2.41 -44.30 37.13
N THR A 253 3.13 -43.49 37.92
CA THR A 253 3.53 -43.85 39.30
C THR A 253 3.42 -42.64 40.25
N LYS A 254 2.72 -42.86 41.38
CA LYS A 254 2.54 -41.97 42.53
C LYS A 254 3.78 -41.96 43.46
N LYS A 255 4.06 -40.83 44.13
CA LYS A 255 4.51 -40.70 45.55
C LYS A 255 4.62 -39.20 45.92
N LYS A 256 3.73 -38.63 46.74
CA LYS A 256 3.65 -38.51 48.23
C LYS A 256 4.59 -37.46 48.87
N LYS A 257 3.95 -36.52 49.59
CA LYS A 257 4.41 -35.39 50.43
C LYS A 257 5.56 -35.69 51.40
N LYS A 258 6.32 -34.64 51.76
CA LYS A 258 6.72 -34.34 53.16
C LYS A 258 7.01 -32.84 53.37
N SER A 259 6.74 -32.42 54.61
CA SER A 259 6.71 -31.09 55.23
C SER A 259 8.06 -30.66 55.86
N GLY A 260 8.26 -29.36 56.08
CA GLY A 260 9.27 -28.84 57.02
C GLY A 260 9.40 -27.30 57.00
N GLN A 261 9.26 -26.66 58.18
CA GLN A 261 9.32 -25.21 58.45
C GLN A 261 10.74 -24.70 58.79
N MET A 262 10.95 -23.40 58.49
CA MET A 262 11.75 -22.34 59.16
C MET A 262 13.09 -22.64 59.87
N LYS A 263 14.14 -21.83 59.58
CA LYS A 263 14.64 -20.74 60.46
C LYS A 263 15.83 -19.92 59.88
N GLU A 264 15.97 -18.74 60.47
CA GLU A 264 16.79 -17.52 60.23
C GLU A 264 18.32 -17.64 60.36
N SER A 265 19.07 -16.66 59.80
CA SER A 265 19.98 -15.76 60.56
C SER A 265 20.79 -14.74 59.69
N ALA A 266 20.56 -13.44 59.95
CA ALA A 266 21.45 -12.25 60.19
C ALA A 266 22.93 -12.17 59.67
N PRO A 267 23.68 -11.02 59.78
CA PRO A 267 23.40 -9.55 59.68
C PRO A 267 24.55 -8.68 59.02
N LYS A 268 24.44 -7.32 59.13
CA LYS A 268 25.48 -6.23 59.17
C LYS A 268 26.02 -5.63 57.84
N THR A 269 26.54 -4.39 57.74
CA THR A 269 26.25 -2.99 58.18
C THR A 269 27.38 -2.11 57.62
N SER A 270 27.11 -0.88 57.13
CA SER A 270 27.94 0.37 57.27
C SER A 270 27.50 1.40 56.20
N LYS A 271 26.89 2.55 56.55
CA LYS A 271 27.38 3.84 57.09
C LYS A 271 27.73 4.89 56.00
N LYS A 272 27.09 6.05 56.18
CA LYS A 272 27.04 7.33 55.42
C LYS A 272 28.36 8.14 55.40
N PRO A 273 28.39 9.31 54.74
CA PRO A 273 28.07 10.61 55.41
C PRO A 273 27.08 11.49 54.57
N LYS A 274 26.04 12.18 55.11
CA LYS A 274 25.96 13.48 55.87
C LYS A 274 26.66 14.63 55.12
N SER A 275 26.13 15.86 54.92
CA SER A 275 25.23 16.80 55.64
C SER A 275 24.98 18.01 54.70
N GLY A 276 24.05 18.97 54.86
CA GLY A 276 23.06 19.34 55.86
C GLY A 276 22.53 20.77 55.59
N LYS A 277 21.34 21.06 56.16
CA LYS A 277 20.75 22.35 56.60
C LYS A 277 20.64 23.58 55.67
N GLY A 278 19.44 24.17 55.66
CA GLY A 278 19.24 25.61 55.46
C GLY A 278 17.80 25.98 55.08
N ASN A 279 17.01 26.42 56.06
CA ASN A 279 15.66 26.97 55.91
C ASN A 279 15.76 28.49 56.20
N ARG A 280 15.13 29.38 55.41
CA ARG A 280 14.44 30.62 55.86
C ARG A 280 14.17 31.68 54.75
N ASP A 281 12.99 32.30 54.92
CA ASP A 281 12.58 33.69 54.66
C ASP A 281 12.00 34.15 53.30
N PHE A 282 10.66 34.09 53.23
CA PHE A 282 9.66 35.19 53.18
C PHE A 282 9.92 36.52 52.41
N LYS A 283 8.85 36.91 51.68
CA LYS A 283 8.32 38.26 51.31
C LYS A 283 8.77 38.97 50.01
N GLN A 284 8.00 38.70 48.96
CA GLN A 284 7.03 39.60 48.30
C GLN A 284 7.43 41.08 48.04
N LYS A 285 7.54 41.46 46.76
CA LYS A 285 6.87 42.65 46.18
C LYS A 285 6.79 42.58 44.64
N VAL A 286 5.65 43.08 44.17
CA VAL A 286 5.04 42.96 42.85
C VAL A 286 5.60 44.01 41.86
N GLY A 287 5.70 43.63 40.59
CA GLY A 287 5.94 44.55 39.46
C GLY A 287 5.90 43.81 38.13
N THR A 288 4.77 43.90 37.45
CA THR A 288 4.35 43.19 36.23
C THR A 288 5.15 43.54 34.97
N SER A 289 5.66 42.53 34.26
CA SER A 289 5.74 42.47 32.78
C SER A 289 6.05 41.02 32.37
N ASP A 290 5.04 40.18 32.25
CA ASP A 290 4.33 39.87 31.00
C ASP A 290 5.06 38.93 30.02
N LYS A 291 4.49 37.71 29.95
CA LYS A 291 4.30 36.87 28.75
C LYS A 291 5.41 36.01 28.17
N LYS A 292 6.62 35.96 28.73
CA LYS A 292 7.65 34.99 28.25
C LYS A 292 8.01 33.84 29.17
N GLU A 293 7.59 33.90 30.44
CA GLU A 293 8.01 32.90 31.45
C GLU A 293 6.91 31.91 31.83
N TYR A 294 5.69 32.07 31.30
CA TYR A 294 4.58 31.14 31.53
C TYR A 294 4.53 29.94 30.55
N LEU A 295 5.51 29.83 29.65
CA LEU A 295 5.63 28.72 28.68
C LEU A 295 6.90 27.87 28.89
N SER A 296 7.74 28.18 29.88
CA SER A 296 9.00 27.46 30.16
C SER A 296 8.98 26.60 31.42
N VAL A 297 7.86 26.54 32.15
CA VAL A 297 7.70 25.66 33.31
C VAL A 297 6.48 24.78 33.10
N LEU A 298 6.68 23.71 32.33
CA LEU A 298 5.95 22.41 32.28
C LEU A 298 6.25 21.70 30.94
N LYS A 299 7.53 21.42 30.70
CA LYS A 299 7.93 20.23 29.95
C LYS A 299 8.74 19.37 30.92
N GLU A 300 8.04 18.71 31.84
CA GLU A 300 8.54 17.41 32.27
C GLU A 300 8.74 16.59 30.99
N GLU A 301 9.91 15.99 30.80
CA GLU A 301 10.10 15.01 29.75
C GLU A 301 9.09 13.88 29.97
N ILE A 302 7.95 13.94 29.30
CA ILE A 302 6.92 12.90 29.38
C ILE A 302 7.49 11.68 28.66
N SER A 303 8.21 10.85 29.40
CA SER A 303 8.74 9.59 28.91
C SER A 303 7.59 8.59 28.79
N CYS A 304 7.21 8.27 27.55
CA CYS A 304 6.16 7.30 27.23
C CYS A 304 6.38 5.94 27.92
N GLY A 305 5.31 5.38 28.48
CA GLY A 305 5.33 4.09 29.17
C GLY A 305 5.83 4.10 30.61
N ILE A 306 6.12 5.28 31.20
CA ILE A 306 6.38 5.41 32.65
C ILE A 306 5.06 5.52 33.42
N ARG A 307 5.05 5.03 34.67
CA ARG A 307 3.91 5.13 35.57
C ARG A 307 3.57 6.57 35.95
N ARG A 308 2.30 6.92 35.81
CA ARG A 308 1.71 8.23 36.10
C ARG A 308 0.78 8.17 37.30
N LYS A 309 1.13 8.85 38.40
CA LYS A 309 0.36 8.76 39.67
C LYS A 309 -1.04 9.38 39.57
N ASP A 310 -1.26 10.25 38.60
CA ASP A 310 -2.50 10.96 38.33
C ASP A 310 -3.53 10.13 37.53
N LEU A 311 -3.15 8.95 37.02
CA LEU A 311 -3.99 8.11 36.16
C LEU A 311 -4.40 6.78 36.84
N PRO A 312 -5.58 6.21 36.46
CA PRO A 312 -6.06 4.94 37.00
C PRO A 312 -5.10 3.79 36.67
N THR A 313 -5.15 2.70 37.46
CA THR A 313 -4.36 1.49 37.25
C THR A 313 -5.27 0.34 36.83
N TYR A 314 -4.90 -0.37 35.77
CA TYR A 314 -5.63 -1.50 35.18
C TYR A 314 -4.80 -2.80 35.27
N SER A 315 -5.45 -3.96 35.41
CA SER A 315 -4.81 -5.27 35.26
C SER A 315 -4.71 -5.71 33.79
N SER A 316 -3.88 -6.71 33.51
CA SER A 316 -3.81 -7.32 32.17
C SER A 316 -5.15 -7.88 31.72
N GLU A 317 -5.92 -8.52 32.63
CA GLU A 317 -7.25 -9.02 32.29
C GLU A 317 -8.22 -7.90 31.92
N GLU A 318 -8.18 -6.77 32.62
CA GLU A 318 -9.02 -5.61 32.32
C GLU A 318 -8.68 -5.05 30.93
N VAL A 319 -7.38 -4.88 30.62
CA VAL A 319 -6.95 -4.45 29.28
C VAL A 319 -7.39 -5.44 28.20
N SER A 320 -7.32 -6.75 28.46
CA SER A 320 -7.72 -7.79 27.50
C SER A 320 -9.22 -7.78 27.14
N GLN A 321 -10.07 -7.19 27.98
CA GLN A 321 -11.50 -7.03 27.68
C GLN A 321 -11.77 -5.93 26.64
N HIS A 322 -10.77 -5.14 26.28
CA HIS A 322 -10.82 -4.03 25.33
C HIS A 322 -10.10 -4.41 24.03
N ASP A 323 -10.59 -5.44 23.35
CA ASP A 323 -9.99 -6.03 22.15
C ASP A 323 -10.71 -5.69 20.83
N ASN A 324 -11.82 -4.95 20.86
CA ASN A 324 -12.61 -4.64 19.67
C ASN A 324 -13.26 -3.24 19.69
N PRO A 325 -13.82 -2.76 18.56
CA PRO A 325 -14.36 -1.40 18.49
C PRO A 325 -15.57 -1.12 19.41
N ASN A 326 -16.31 -2.14 19.86
CA ASN A 326 -17.54 -1.91 20.65
C ASN A 326 -17.26 -1.69 22.14
N ASN A 327 -16.20 -2.30 22.65
CA ASN A 327 -15.67 -2.17 24.01
C ASN A 327 -14.47 -1.22 24.07
N GLY A 328 -13.95 -0.75 22.93
CA GLY A 328 -12.73 0.05 22.83
C GLY A 328 -11.50 -0.85 22.66
N ILE A 329 -10.51 -0.37 21.92
CA ILE A 329 -9.29 -1.10 21.60
C ILE A 329 -8.16 -0.53 22.46
N TRP A 330 -7.79 -1.25 23.51
CA TRP A 330 -6.72 -0.85 24.42
C TRP A 330 -5.46 -1.67 24.18
N VAL A 331 -4.31 -1.06 24.43
CA VAL A 331 -3.00 -1.70 24.36
C VAL A 331 -2.16 -1.28 25.54
N SER A 332 -1.20 -2.11 25.94
CA SER A 332 -0.20 -1.74 26.94
C SER A 332 1.20 -1.62 26.34
N TYR A 333 1.96 -0.65 26.82
CA TYR A 333 3.37 -0.46 26.50
C TYR A 333 4.12 -0.11 27.77
N LYS A 334 5.07 -0.95 28.17
CA LYS A 334 5.72 -0.87 29.49
C LYS A 334 4.67 -0.78 30.62
N GLU A 335 4.67 0.30 31.41
CA GLU A 335 3.70 0.52 32.49
C GLU A 335 2.48 1.34 32.06
N GLY A 336 2.36 1.72 30.79
CA GLY A 336 1.25 2.52 30.27
C GLY A 336 0.14 1.70 29.62
N VAL A 337 -1.11 2.16 29.77
CA VAL A 337 -2.30 1.66 29.07
C VAL A 337 -2.84 2.77 28.18
N TYR A 338 -3.13 2.44 26.92
CA TYR A 338 -3.48 3.40 25.86
C TYR A 338 -4.75 2.96 25.14
N ASN A 339 -5.61 3.90 24.79
CA ASN A 339 -6.80 3.65 23.97
C ASN A 339 -6.52 4.08 22.53
N ILE A 340 -6.35 3.10 21.64
CA ILE A 340 -5.99 3.33 20.24
C ILE A 340 -7.17 3.20 19.28
N THR A 341 -8.41 3.15 19.80
CA THR A 341 -9.63 2.89 19.00
C THR A 341 -9.72 3.77 17.75
N ASP A 342 -9.47 5.07 17.89
CA ASP A 342 -9.55 6.05 16.79
C ASP A 342 -8.31 6.06 15.88
N PHE A 343 -7.20 5.47 16.34
CA PHE A 343 -5.94 5.42 15.61
C PHE A 343 -5.79 4.16 14.75
N VAL A 344 -6.50 3.08 15.09
CA VAL A 344 -6.42 1.78 14.39
C VAL A 344 -6.64 1.91 12.87
N THR A 345 -7.58 2.77 12.45
CA THR A 345 -7.87 3.02 11.03
C THR A 345 -6.84 3.92 10.34
N LYS A 346 -6.10 4.71 11.13
CA LYS A 346 -5.06 5.65 10.68
C LYS A 346 -3.65 5.05 10.71
N HIS A 347 -3.51 3.81 11.20
CA HIS A 347 -2.23 3.17 11.37
C HIS A 347 -1.55 2.89 10.01
N PRO A 348 -0.31 3.35 9.77
CA PRO A 348 0.36 3.20 8.47
C PRO A 348 0.63 1.76 8.02
N GLY A 349 0.66 0.79 8.95
CA GLY A 349 0.79 -0.64 8.64
C GLY A 349 -0.55 -1.35 8.43
N GLY A 350 -1.65 -0.60 8.37
CA GLY A 350 -3.02 -1.11 8.29
C GLY A 350 -3.59 -1.58 9.63
N GLN A 351 -4.92 -1.74 9.65
CA GLN A 351 -5.70 -2.14 10.83
C GLN A 351 -5.35 -3.56 11.31
N ASN A 352 -5.14 -4.50 10.39
CA ASN A 352 -4.96 -5.91 10.76
C ASN A 352 -3.75 -6.16 11.68
N LYS A 353 -2.65 -5.42 11.47
CA LYS A 353 -1.42 -5.60 12.26
C LYS A 353 -1.53 -5.02 13.66
N ILE A 354 -2.07 -3.81 13.78
CA ILE A 354 -2.24 -3.16 15.08
C ILE A 354 -3.29 -3.88 15.94
N MET A 355 -4.30 -4.48 15.32
CA MET A 355 -5.30 -5.30 16.00
C MET A 355 -4.75 -6.59 16.62
N MET A 356 -3.57 -7.07 16.22
CA MET A 356 -2.94 -8.25 16.85
C MET A 356 -2.46 -7.95 18.26
N ALA A 357 -2.24 -6.68 18.59
CA ALA A 357 -1.90 -6.25 19.92
C ALA A 357 -3.13 -5.78 20.73
N ALA A 358 -4.33 -5.82 20.15
CA ALA A 358 -5.56 -5.39 20.84
C ALA A 358 -5.78 -6.22 22.11
N GLY A 359 -5.98 -5.54 23.23
CA GLY A 359 -6.12 -6.16 24.54
C GLY A 359 -4.82 -6.73 25.12
N GLY A 360 -3.66 -6.45 24.52
CA GLY A 360 -2.37 -7.00 24.93
C GLY A 360 -1.22 -5.98 24.94
N SER A 361 -0.01 -6.48 25.19
CA SER A 361 1.22 -5.67 25.16
C SER A 361 1.75 -5.52 23.73
N ILE A 362 2.09 -4.28 23.36
CA ILE A 362 2.74 -3.98 22.07
C ILE A 362 4.26 -4.15 22.12
N ASP A 363 4.84 -4.40 23.30
CA ASP A 363 6.29 -4.54 23.50
C ASP A 363 6.94 -5.58 22.55
N PRO A 364 6.39 -6.80 22.34
CA PRO A 364 6.95 -7.77 21.39
C PRO A 364 6.89 -7.32 19.93
N PHE A 365 5.82 -6.62 19.56
CA PHE A 365 5.66 -6.09 18.19
C PHE A 365 6.65 -4.94 17.94
N TRP A 366 6.94 -4.13 18.94
CA TRP A 366 7.88 -3.01 18.85
C TRP A 366 9.35 -3.47 18.84
N MET A 367 9.64 -4.66 19.38
CA MET A 367 10.94 -5.32 19.17
C MET A 367 11.16 -5.65 17.70
N VAL A 368 10.14 -6.13 16.99
CA VAL A 368 10.22 -6.49 15.56
C VAL A 368 10.12 -5.24 14.67
N PHE A 369 9.19 -4.34 14.96
CA PHE A 369 8.96 -3.11 14.21
C PHE A 369 9.56 -1.89 14.93
N ALA A 370 10.86 -1.89 15.18
CA ALA A 370 11.50 -0.86 16.00
C ALA A 370 11.47 0.57 15.41
N ASN A 371 10.93 0.75 14.19
CA ASN A 371 10.52 2.07 13.68
C ASN A 371 9.51 2.78 14.60
N HIS A 372 8.75 2.04 15.42
CA HIS A 372 7.83 2.63 16.41
C HIS A 372 8.53 3.26 17.62
N ASN A 373 9.82 2.98 17.84
CA ASN A 373 10.60 3.52 18.97
C ASN A 373 11.09 4.97 18.76
N LYS A 374 10.64 5.66 17.72
CA LYS A 374 10.99 7.07 17.47
C LYS A 374 10.22 7.99 18.41
N SER A 375 10.86 9.08 18.86
CA SER A 375 10.28 10.05 19.79
C SER A 375 8.89 10.54 19.34
N GLU A 376 8.74 10.91 18.07
CA GLU A 376 7.47 11.38 17.49
C GLU A 376 6.33 10.36 17.62
N ILE A 377 6.65 9.06 17.50
CA ILE A 377 5.66 7.97 17.61
C ILE A 377 5.36 7.68 19.08
N LEU A 378 6.36 7.78 19.96
CA LEU A 378 6.19 7.69 21.41
C LEU A 378 5.32 8.82 21.94
N GLU A 379 5.52 10.05 21.46
CA GLU A 379 4.68 11.21 21.77
C GLU A 379 3.25 11.02 21.26
N LEU A 380 3.09 10.51 20.03
CA LEU A 380 1.78 10.16 19.50
C LEU A 380 1.08 9.08 20.35
N LEU A 381 1.80 8.03 20.75
CA LEU A 381 1.25 7.01 21.64
C LEU A 381 0.85 7.60 22.99
N GLU A 382 1.69 8.44 23.59
CA GLU A 382 1.42 9.07 24.88
C GLU A 382 0.22 10.03 24.83
N SER A 383 -0.07 10.63 23.67
CA SER A 383 -1.32 11.41 23.50
C SER A 383 -2.59 10.56 23.65
N MET A 384 -2.49 9.23 23.53
CA MET A 384 -3.59 8.26 23.67
C MET A 384 -3.61 7.55 25.03
N ARG A 385 -2.86 8.05 26.03
CA ARG A 385 -2.73 7.47 27.37
C ARG A 385 -4.03 7.54 28.16
N ILE A 386 -4.45 6.43 28.76
CA ILE A 386 -5.65 6.34 29.61
C ILE A 386 -5.38 5.83 31.03
N GLY A 387 -4.26 5.15 31.27
CA GLY A 387 -3.98 4.56 32.58
C GLY A 387 -2.60 3.95 32.73
N ASN A 388 -2.39 3.25 33.84
CA ASN A 388 -1.19 2.48 34.12
C ASN A 388 -1.52 0.98 34.17
N LEU A 389 -0.57 0.14 33.80
CA LEU A 389 -0.66 -1.30 33.99
C LEU A 389 -0.14 -1.65 35.40
N ARG A 390 -0.72 -2.68 36.05
CA ARG A 390 -0.17 -3.19 37.31
C ARG A 390 1.26 -3.67 37.11
N SER A 391 2.16 -3.35 38.04
CA SER A 391 3.60 -3.65 37.91
C SER A 391 3.95 -5.15 37.82
N GLU A 392 3.04 -6.03 38.25
CA GLU A 392 3.15 -7.48 38.10
C GLU A 392 2.81 -7.97 36.69
N ASP A 393 1.93 -7.24 35.99
CA ASP A 393 1.42 -7.52 34.64
C ASP A 393 2.25 -6.87 33.53
N VAL A 394 3.17 -5.98 33.90
CA VAL A 394 4.12 -5.36 32.96
C VAL A 394 4.90 -6.44 32.26
N TYR A 395 4.93 -6.38 30.93
CA TYR A 395 5.73 -7.28 30.13
C TYR A 395 7.20 -7.20 30.55
N LYS A 396 7.72 -8.29 31.11
CA LYS A 396 9.13 -8.40 31.50
C LYS A 396 9.85 -9.21 30.44
N LYS A 397 10.87 -8.61 29.82
CA LYS A 397 11.82 -9.31 28.96
C LYS A 397 12.52 -10.38 29.82
N THR A 398 12.21 -11.66 29.60
CA THR A 398 12.90 -12.78 30.25
C THR A 398 14.20 -13.10 29.51
N ALA A 399 15.13 -13.82 30.13
CA ALA A 399 16.36 -14.26 29.46
C ALA A 399 16.09 -15.17 28.24
N ASP A 400 14.91 -15.81 28.19
CA ASP A 400 14.43 -16.69 27.11
C ASP A 400 13.68 -15.94 25.98
N THR A 401 13.61 -14.61 26.01
CA THR A 401 12.93 -13.85 24.95
C THR A 401 13.79 -13.82 23.69
N PHE A 402 13.37 -14.54 22.64
CA PHE A 402 14.03 -14.57 21.33
C PHE A 402 14.10 -13.16 20.72
N ASP A 403 15.30 -12.58 20.63
CA ASP A 403 15.52 -11.35 19.85
C ASP A 403 15.54 -11.73 18.36
N PRO A 404 14.54 -11.31 17.56
CA PRO A 404 14.45 -11.69 16.15
C PRO A 404 15.61 -11.13 15.32
N TYR A 405 16.37 -10.17 15.84
CA TYR A 405 17.52 -9.55 15.20
C TYR A 405 18.87 -10.06 15.75
N ALA A 406 18.88 -11.10 16.59
CA ALA A 406 20.11 -11.60 17.22
C ALA A 406 21.15 -12.12 16.22
N LEU A 407 20.70 -12.65 15.08
CA LEU A 407 21.53 -13.28 14.05
C LEU A 407 21.72 -12.39 12.81
N GLU A 408 21.49 -11.09 12.97
CA GLU A 408 21.72 -10.09 11.95
C GLU A 408 23.20 -10.05 11.51
N PRO A 409 23.50 -9.91 10.20
CA PRO A 409 24.87 -9.88 9.73
C PRO A 409 25.64 -8.66 10.25
N VAL A 410 26.97 -8.77 10.27
CA VAL A 410 27.86 -7.66 10.62
C VAL A 410 27.99 -6.71 9.43
N ARG A 411 27.84 -5.41 9.67
CA ARG A 411 27.96 -4.37 8.63
C ARG A 411 29.14 -3.45 8.86
N SER A 412 29.56 -2.78 7.79
CA SER A 412 30.59 -1.75 7.85
C SER A 412 30.18 -0.59 8.76
N LYS A 413 31.10 -0.20 9.63
CA LYS A 413 30.93 0.95 10.55
C LYS A 413 30.92 2.30 9.83
N ILE A 414 31.33 2.34 8.57
CA ILE A 414 31.36 3.57 7.77
C ILE A 414 29.97 4.03 7.33
N LEU A 415 28.99 3.12 7.35
CA LEU A 415 27.63 3.41 6.96
C LEU A 415 26.95 4.32 8.00
N LYS A 416 26.22 5.32 7.52
CA LYS A 416 25.34 6.14 8.34
C LYS A 416 24.06 5.34 8.62
N VAL A 417 23.93 4.88 9.87
CA VAL A 417 22.78 4.08 10.30
C VAL A 417 21.57 4.98 10.59
N ASN A 418 20.50 4.78 9.82
CA ASN A 418 19.22 5.47 9.96
C ASN A 418 18.19 4.63 10.73
N GLY A 419 18.39 3.31 10.80
CA GLY A 419 17.61 2.36 11.60
C GLY A 419 18.46 1.16 12.00
N LYS A 420 18.45 0.77 13.27
CA LYS A 420 19.23 -0.39 13.74
C LYS A 420 18.45 -1.71 13.58
N GLN A 421 17.17 -1.69 13.91
CA GLN A 421 16.27 -2.83 13.87
C GLN A 421 14.91 -2.34 13.32
N PRO A 422 14.48 -2.76 12.11
CA PRO A 422 15.30 -3.43 11.11
C PRO A 422 16.47 -2.56 10.63
N PHE A 423 17.56 -3.19 10.20
CA PHE A 423 18.77 -2.47 9.79
C PHE A 423 18.53 -1.66 8.50
N CYS A 424 18.82 -0.36 8.57
CA CYS A 424 18.71 0.59 7.48
C CYS A 424 19.87 1.59 7.54
N ALA A 425 20.71 1.63 6.52
CA ALA A 425 21.88 2.49 6.49
C ALA A 425 22.25 2.92 5.06
N GLU A 426 22.88 4.09 4.95
CA GLU A 426 23.38 4.64 3.68
C GLU A 426 24.89 4.95 3.78
N PRO A 427 25.65 4.86 2.68
CA PRO A 427 27.03 5.34 2.67
C PRO A 427 27.10 6.87 2.84
N PRO A 428 28.19 7.39 3.42
CA PRO A 428 28.51 8.81 3.35
C PRO A 428 28.53 9.32 1.90
N PRO A 429 27.97 10.51 1.61
CA PRO A 429 27.83 11.00 0.23
C PRO A 429 29.12 10.98 -0.60
N PRO A 430 30.30 11.38 -0.08
CA PRO A 430 31.54 11.36 -0.87
C PRO A 430 31.93 9.96 -1.37
N LEU A 431 31.53 8.89 -0.68
CA LEU A 431 31.83 7.52 -1.11
C LEU A 431 30.97 7.06 -2.28
N LEU A 432 29.76 7.61 -2.46
CA LEU A 432 28.88 7.26 -3.57
C LEU A 432 29.54 7.53 -4.92
N VAL A 433 30.24 8.65 -5.03
CA VAL A 433 30.82 9.15 -6.28
C VAL A 433 32.29 8.76 -6.46
N LYS A 434 32.85 7.95 -5.54
CA LYS A 434 34.25 7.50 -5.63
C LYS A 434 34.45 6.52 -6.78
N ASN A 435 33.50 5.61 -6.97
CA ASN A 435 33.56 4.56 -7.99
C ASN A 435 32.21 4.48 -8.70
N PHE A 436 32.25 4.11 -9.99
CA PHE A 436 31.02 3.91 -10.76
C PHE A 436 30.17 2.75 -10.22
N LYS A 437 30.80 1.64 -9.82
CA LYS A 437 30.16 0.55 -9.08
C LYS A 437 30.41 0.72 -7.59
N THR A 438 29.34 0.78 -6.81
CA THR A 438 29.36 0.83 -5.35
C THR A 438 29.76 -0.55 -4.80
N SER A 439 30.80 -0.59 -3.96
CA SER A 439 31.21 -1.84 -3.31
C SER A 439 30.11 -2.38 -2.38
N LYS A 440 30.03 -3.70 -2.26
CA LYS A 440 29.01 -4.41 -1.46
C LYS A 440 28.94 -3.93 0.00
N ASP A 441 30.09 -3.60 0.60
CA ASP A 441 30.23 -3.22 2.01
C ASP A 441 29.71 -1.81 2.30
N VAL A 442 29.57 -0.99 1.26
CA VAL A 442 29.09 0.41 1.34
C VAL A 442 27.81 0.64 0.53
N PHE A 443 27.27 -0.40 -0.10
CA PHE A 443 25.96 -0.33 -0.76
C PHE A 443 24.88 -0.15 0.30
N TYR A 444 23.95 0.79 0.08
CA TYR A 444 22.93 1.11 1.08
C TYR A 444 22.08 -0.12 1.43
N VAL A 445 21.72 -0.26 2.70
CA VAL A 445 20.88 -1.37 3.17
C VAL A 445 19.54 -0.82 3.61
N ARG A 446 18.45 -1.42 3.12
CA ARG A 446 17.09 -1.16 3.60
C ARG A 446 16.40 -2.49 3.86
N ASN A 447 16.20 -2.81 5.14
CA ASN A 447 15.44 -3.98 5.58
C ASN A 447 14.14 -3.52 6.23
N HIS A 448 13.01 -4.19 5.97
CA HIS A 448 11.75 -3.92 6.68
C HIS A 448 11.58 -4.84 7.89
N LEU A 449 12.28 -5.97 7.87
CA LEU A 449 12.16 -7.12 8.76
C LEU A 449 13.56 -7.67 9.03
N PRO A 450 13.73 -8.62 9.97
CA PRO A 450 14.99 -9.32 10.17
C PRO A 450 15.50 -10.01 8.90
N VAL A 451 16.82 -10.06 8.75
CA VAL A 451 17.46 -10.84 7.67
C VAL A 451 17.18 -12.34 7.90
N PRO A 452 16.60 -13.05 6.92
CA PRO A 452 16.33 -14.48 7.06
C PRO A 452 17.60 -15.30 7.23
N ILE A 453 17.52 -16.36 8.03
CA ILE A 453 18.55 -17.40 8.14
C ILE A 453 18.21 -18.45 7.08
N ILE A 454 19.11 -18.65 6.13
CA ILE A 454 18.84 -19.48 4.97
C ILE A 454 19.76 -20.69 4.98
N ASP A 455 19.14 -21.86 5.01
CA ASP A 455 19.79 -23.12 4.72
C ASP A 455 19.72 -23.36 3.21
N ILE A 456 20.88 -23.33 2.55
CA ILE A 456 20.95 -23.40 1.10
C ILE A 456 20.56 -24.79 0.56
N GLU A 457 20.76 -25.85 1.34
CA GLU A 457 20.40 -27.22 0.94
C GLU A 457 18.88 -27.39 0.84
N ASN A 458 18.15 -26.61 1.62
CA ASN A 458 16.69 -26.62 1.69
C ASN A 458 16.04 -25.41 0.99
N TYR A 459 16.84 -24.57 0.31
CA TYR A 459 16.32 -23.40 -0.38
C TYR A 459 15.59 -23.81 -1.68
N GLU A 460 14.37 -23.33 -1.80
CA GLU A 460 13.49 -23.56 -2.94
C GLU A 460 12.84 -22.25 -3.38
N LEU A 461 12.83 -22.02 -4.71
CA LEU A 461 12.06 -20.97 -5.36
C LEU A 461 10.78 -21.57 -5.94
N GLU A 462 9.64 -21.24 -5.34
CA GLU A 462 8.32 -21.62 -5.81
C GLU A 462 7.87 -20.74 -6.99
N LEU A 463 7.38 -21.37 -8.05
CA LEU A 463 6.73 -20.74 -9.20
C LEU A 463 5.25 -21.14 -9.15
N ALA A 464 4.37 -20.17 -8.96
CA ALA A 464 2.95 -20.39 -8.73
C ALA A 464 2.08 -19.59 -9.71
N VAL A 465 0.88 -20.10 -9.95
CA VAL A 465 -0.18 -19.44 -10.70
C VAL A 465 -1.34 -19.21 -9.75
N GLU A 466 -1.62 -17.94 -9.44
CA GLU A 466 -2.51 -17.56 -8.34
C GLU A 466 -2.12 -18.29 -7.04
N ASP A 467 -2.96 -19.19 -6.53
CA ASP A 467 -2.72 -19.92 -5.28
C ASP A 467 -2.01 -21.28 -5.47
N ASP A 468 -1.83 -21.74 -6.72
CA ASP A 468 -1.33 -23.09 -7.03
C ASP A 468 0.15 -23.08 -7.45
N THR A 469 1.02 -23.69 -6.64
CA THR A 469 2.43 -23.89 -7.01
C THR A 469 2.55 -24.93 -8.11
N ILE A 470 3.10 -24.54 -9.26
CA ILE A 470 3.21 -25.39 -10.46
C ILE A 470 4.61 -25.97 -10.64
N LYS A 471 5.63 -25.31 -10.10
CA LYS A 471 7.03 -25.75 -10.21
C LYS A 471 7.83 -25.19 -9.04
N THR A 472 8.84 -25.92 -8.62
CA THR A 472 9.82 -25.47 -7.64
C THR A 472 11.21 -25.64 -8.24
N LEU A 473 12.09 -24.67 -8.01
CA LEU A 473 13.46 -24.67 -8.50
C LEU A 473 14.45 -24.54 -7.33
N THR A 474 15.50 -25.35 -7.34
CA THR A 474 16.66 -25.14 -6.44
C THR A 474 17.54 -23.99 -6.97
N LEU A 475 18.47 -23.49 -6.14
CA LEU A 475 19.47 -22.52 -6.63
C LEU A 475 20.27 -23.09 -7.82
N GLU A 476 20.64 -24.37 -7.77
CA GLU A 476 21.37 -25.03 -8.85
C GLU A 476 20.53 -25.14 -10.13
N ASP A 477 19.22 -25.33 -10.04
CA ASP A 477 18.34 -25.29 -11.22
C ASP A 477 18.28 -23.91 -11.85
N ILE A 478 18.33 -22.85 -11.04
CA ILE A 478 18.32 -21.47 -11.52
C ILE A 478 19.65 -21.11 -12.20
N LYS A 479 20.78 -21.57 -11.64
CA LYS A 479 22.12 -21.40 -12.22
C LYS A 479 22.31 -22.12 -13.56
N LYS A 480 21.46 -23.10 -13.90
CA LYS A 480 21.48 -23.78 -15.22
C LYS A 480 20.94 -22.90 -16.35
N TYR A 481 20.16 -21.86 -16.06
CA TYR A 481 19.71 -20.91 -17.08
C TYR A 481 20.90 -20.04 -17.56
N PRO A 482 20.84 -19.48 -18.78
CA PRO A 482 21.90 -18.59 -19.25
C PRO A 482 22.10 -17.41 -18.29
N LYS A 483 23.35 -17.20 -17.89
CA LYS A 483 23.74 -16.11 -16.99
C LYS A 483 23.82 -14.80 -17.78
N TYR A 484 23.10 -13.80 -17.31
CA TYR A 484 23.16 -12.43 -17.84
C TYR A 484 23.63 -11.47 -16.76
N THR A 485 24.36 -10.44 -17.18
CA THR A 485 24.84 -9.36 -16.30
C THR A 485 24.23 -8.04 -16.71
N VAL A 486 23.71 -7.29 -15.74
CA VAL A 486 23.08 -5.98 -15.94
C VAL A 486 23.63 -5.01 -14.91
N THR A 487 24.19 -3.89 -15.36
CA THR A 487 24.57 -2.80 -14.45
C THR A 487 23.35 -1.93 -14.18
N SER A 488 22.89 -1.89 -12.93
CA SER A 488 21.71 -1.11 -12.55
C SER A 488 21.93 -0.42 -11.21
N ALA A 489 21.51 0.84 -11.16
CA ALA A 489 21.31 1.53 -9.90
C ALA A 489 20.01 1.05 -9.25
N ILE A 490 20.03 0.82 -7.94
CA ILE A 490 18.84 0.60 -7.13
C ILE A 490 18.70 1.81 -6.22
N MET A 491 17.55 2.48 -6.30
CA MET A 491 17.23 3.65 -5.46
C MET A 491 16.02 3.36 -4.59
N CYS A 492 16.12 3.64 -3.29
CA CYS A 492 14.99 3.66 -2.38
C CYS A 492 14.01 4.76 -2.78
N GLY A 493 12.71 4.49 -2.80
CA GLY A 493 11.70 5.52 -3.08
C GLY A 493 11.73 6.70 -2.11
N GLY A 494 12.33 6.52 -0.93
CA GLY A 494 12.53 7.54 0.10
C GLY A 494 13.91 8.18 0.12
N ASN A 495 14.74 8.01 -0.92
CA ASN A 495 16.00 8.75 -1.06
C ASN A 495 15.73 10.26 -0.94
N ARG A 496 16.61 11.01 -0.26
CA ARG A 496 16.47 12.45 0.01
C ARG A 496 15.25 12.86 0.85
N ARG A 497 14.63 11.94 1.60
CA ARG A 497 13.48 12.25 2.47
C ARG A 497 13.80 13.34 3.50
N SER A 498 15.02 13.39 4.03
CA SER A 498 15.39 14.39 5.04
C SER A 498 15.19 15.82 4.55
N GLU A 499 15.45 16.08 3.27
CA GLU A 499 15.31 17.42 2.69
C GLU A 499 13.84 17.83 2.51
N MET A 500 12.97 16.87 2.19
CA MET A 500 11.54 17.13 2.14
C MET A 500 10.97 17.35 3.56
N ALA A 501 11.54 16.67 4.57
CA ALA A 501 11.16 16.82 5.96
C ALA A 501 11.55 18.20 6.53
N ASP A 502 12.64 18.81 6.05
CA ASP A 502 13.03 20.19 6.36
C ASP A 502 11.95 21.20 5.91
N ALA A 503 11.19 20.89 4.84
CA ALA A 503 10.13 21.76 4.33
C ALA A 503 8.81 21.62 5.11
N LYS A 504 8.40 20.39 5.44
CA LYS A 504 7.25 20.09 6.31
C LYS A 504 7.48 18.71 6.96
N PRO A 505 7.24 18.55 8.29
CA PRO A 505 7.52 17.30 9.01
C PRO A 505 6.90 16.05 8.36
N LEU A 506 7.64 14.94 8.37
CA LEU A 506 7.29 13.69 7.70
C LEU A 506 7.57 12.47 8.58
N ARG A 507 6.76 11.43 8.41
CA ARG A 507 7.02 10.12 9.03
C ARG A 507 7.85 9.27 8.07
N GLY A 508 8.99 8.75 8.54
CA GLY A 508 9.80 7.82 7.74
C GLY A 508 11.25 7.74 8.20
N LEU A 509 12.04 6.90 7.54
CA LEU A 509 13.50 6.89 7.72
C LEU A 509 14.10 8.17 7.14
N SER A 510 14.98 8.82 7.90
CA SER A 510 15.62 10.09 7.51
C SER A 510 16.81 9.81 6.59
N TRP A 511 16.50 9.44 5.34
CA TRP A 511 17.50 9.25 4.29
C TRP A 511 18.02 10.60 3.80
N SER A 512 19.33 10.72 3.71
CA SER A 512 20.01 11.76 2.95
C SER A 512 20.08 11.35 1.47
N VAL A 513 21.13 11.76 0.77
CA VAL A 513 21.33 11.50 -0.67
C VAL A 513 21.87 10.09 -0.96
N GLY A 514 22.11 9.25 0.05
CA GLY A 514 22.80 7.96 -0.09
C GLY A 514 21.91 6.73 -0.13
N ALA A 515 20.58 6.87 -0.22
CA ALA A 515 19.69 5.72 -0.38
C ALA A 515 19.61 5.23 -1.85
N ILE A 516 20.77 5.13 -2.48
CA ILE A 516 21.01 4.63 -3.83
C ILE A 516 22.37 3.93 -3.87
N GLY A 517 22.49 2.87 -4.67
CA GLY A 517 23.78 2.27 -5.03
C GLY A 517 23.73 1.69 -6.43
N ASN A 518 24.87 1.64 -7.11
CA ASN A 518 25.00 1.11 -8.47
C ASN A 518 25.90 -0.12 -8.48
N ALA A 519 25.45 -1.22 -9.06
CA ALA A 519 26.20 -2.48 -9.09
C ALA A 519 25.93 -3.24 -10.40
N SER A 520 26.85 -4.15 -10.76
CA SER A 520 26.54 -5.20 -11.73
C SER A 520 25.81 -6.33 -11.02
N TRP A 521 24.68 -6.76 -11.58
CA TRP A 521 23.88 -7.86 -11.07
C TRP A 521 23.94 -8.99 -12.07
N SER A 522 24.25 -10.20 -11.62
CA SER A 522 24.29 -11.36 -12.52
C SER A 522 23.37 -12.47 -12.05
N GLY A 523 22.68 -13.08 -13.01
CA GLY A 523 21.84 -14.25 -12.76
C GLY A 523 20.99 -14.65 -13.96
N ALA A 524 19.94 -15.43 -13.70
CA ALA A 524 19.00 -15.89 -14.73
C ALA A 524 18.04 -14.75 -15.09
N ARG A 525 17.72 -14.60 -16.38
CA ARG A 525 16.64 -13.70 -16.79
C ARG A 525 15.30 -14.24 -16.34
N LEU A 526 14.47 -13.37 -15.76
CA LEU A 526 13.14 -13.75 -15.30
C LEU A 526 12.31 -14.29 -16.45
N CYS A 527 12.30 -13.61 -17.60
CA CYS A 527 11.54 -14.05 -18.78
C CYS A 527 11.91 -15.48 -19.24
N ASP A 528 13.18 -15.87 -19.19
CA ASP A 528 13.63 -17.21 -19.55
C ASP A 528 13.07 -18.28 -18.59
N VAL A 529 13.05 -17.95 -17.29
CA VAL A 529 12.46 -18.82 -16.26
C VAL A 529 10.95 -18.94 -16.41
N LEU A 530 10.26 -17.83 -16.73
CA LEU A 530 8.80 -17.79 -16.88
C LEU A 530 8.32 -18.49 -18.17
N ASN A 531 9.04 -18.34 -19.28
CA ASN A 531 8.71 -18.97 -20.57
C ASN A 531 8.68 -20.51 -20.49
N GLY A 532 9.44 -21.10 -19.56
CA GLY A 532 9.47 -22.54 -19.33
C GLY A 532 8.25 -23.13 -18.61
N LEU A 533 7.26 -22.30 -18.24
CA LEU A 533 6.10 -22.73 -17.43
C LEU A 533 4.81 -22.95 -18.24
N GLY A 534 4.80 -22.63 -19.53
CA GLY A 534 3.61 -22.74 -20.37
C GLY A 534 2.49 -21.75 -20.03
N VAL A 535 2.79 -20.73 -19.22
CA VAL A 535 1.89 -19.62 -18.90
C VAL A 535 1.92 -18.59 -20.03
N LYS A 536 0.75 -18.13 -20.48
CA LYS A 536 0.66 -17.09 -21.49
C LYS A 536 0.57 -15.71 -20.84
N GLU A 537 1.34 -14.76 -21.38
CA GLU A 537 1.35 -13.36 -20.91
C GLU A 537 -0.06 -12.75 -20.85
N GLU A 538 -0.93 -13.10 -21.81
CA GLU A 538 -2.29 -12.58 -21.95
C GLU A 538 -3.28 -13.01 -20.84
N ASP A 539 -2.96 -14.03 -20.05
CA ASP A 539 -3.87 -14.58 -19.04
C ASP A 539 -3.82 -13.85 -17.68
N TYR A 540 -2.75 -13.08 -17.45
CA TYR A 540 -2.43 -12.42 -16.18
C TYR A 540 -2.00 -10.97 -16.42
N ASN A 541 -1.93 -10.16 -15.37
CA ASN A 541 -1.53 -8.75 -15.48
C ASN A 541 -0.24 -8.44 -14.73
N HIS A 542 0.11 -9.26 -13.73
CA HIS A 542 1.22 -9.02 -12.83
C HIS A 542 2.00 -10.30 -12.52
N VAL A 543 3.27 -10.10 -12.21
CA VAL A 543 4.10 -11.09 -11.52
C VAL A 543 4.38 -10.56 -10.12
N GLN A 544 3.96 -11.31 -9.11
CA GLN A 544 4.18 -11.01 -7.70
C GLN A 544 5.41 -11.78 -7.21
N PHE A 545 6.11 -11.19 -6.25
CA PHE A 545 7.30 -11.75 -5.63
C PHE A 545 7.14 -11.69 -4.12
N GLU A 546 7.49 -12.79 -3.44
CA GLU A 546 7.57 -12.86 -1.99
C GLU A 546 9.00 -13.19 -1.56
N GLY A 547 9.41 -12.58 -0.45
CA GLY A 547 10.68 -12.84 0.22
C GLY A 547 10.51 -13.80 1.40
N MET A 548 11.62 -14.32 1.91
CA MET A 548 11.65 -15.15 3.13
C MET A 548 11.58 -14.35 4.42
N ASP A 549 11.64 -13.01 4.37
CA ASP A 549 11.55 -12.16 5.54
C ASP A 549 10.10 -12.03 6.00
N LEU A 550 9.80 -12.58 7.18
CA LEU A 550 8.46 -12.66 7.75
C LEU A 550 8.25 -11.63 8.85
N ASP A 551 7.05 -11.06 8.87
CA ASP A 551 6.58 -10.29 10.01
C ASP A 551 6.11 -11.20 11.16
N PRO A 552 5.77 -10.66 12.34
CA PRO A 552 5.31 -11.47 13.48
C PRO A 552 4.04 -12.29 13.21
N SER A 553 3.31 -11.95 12.14
CA SER A 553 2.09 -12.62 11.69
C SER A 553 2.36 -13.73 10.69
N GLY A 554 3.63 -13.95 10.31
CA GLY A 554 4.04 -14.89 9.27
C GLY A 554 3.82 -14.37 7.84
N ILE A 555 3.58 -13.06 7.64
CA ILE A 555 3.36 -12.50 6.31
C ILE A 555 4.71 -12.00 5.74
N PRO A 556 5.09 -12.43 4.52
CA PRO A 556 6.35 -12.04 3.91
C PRO A 556 6.35 -10.59 3.40
N TYR A 557 7.55 -10.04 3.19
CA TYR A 557 7.69 -8.90 2.27
C TYR A 557 7.26 -9.33 0.87
N GLY A 558 6.48 -8.47 0.21
CA GLY A 558 6.00 -8.75 -1.14
C GLY A 558 5.86 -7.51 -1.99
N ALA A 559 6.06 -7.68 -3.29
CA ALA A 559 5.89 -6.64 -4.31
C ALA A 559 5.46 -7.28 -5.63
N SER A 560 5.07 -6.46 -6.61
CA SER A 560 4.78 -6.96 -7.96
C SER A 560 5.19 -5.99 -9.04
N ILE A 561 5.44 -6.53 -10.22
CA ILE A 561 5.65 -5.77 -11.46
C ILE A 561 4.59 -6.16 -12.51
N PRO A 562 4.31 -5.29 -13.50
CA PRO A 562 3.48 -5.66 -14.63
C PRO A 562 4.04 -6.86 -15.38
N ILE A 563 3.16 -7.76 -15.84
CA ILE A 563 3.56 -8.98 -16.56
C ILE A 563 4.36 -8.67 -17.82
N SER A 564 3.99 -7.61 -18.54
CA SER A 564 4.69 -7.18 -19.74
C SER A 564 6.15 -6.83 -19.47
N LYS A 565 6.45 -6.27 -18.30
CA LYS A 565 7.85 -6.01 -17.89
C LYS A 565 8.58 -7.29 -17.48
N ALA A 566 7.88 -8.28 -16.91
CA ALA A 566 8.47 -9.55 -16.51
C ALA A 566 8.82 -10.44 -17.72
N PHE A 567 8.02 -10.40 -18.79
CA PHE A 567 8.25 -11.17 -20.01
C PHE A 567 9.13 -10.46 -21.06
N ASP A 568 9.24 -9.13 -21.04
CA ASP A 568 10.06 -8.40 -22.03
C ASP A 568 11.56 -8.69 -21.83
N PRO A 569 12.24 -9.37 -22.79
CA PRO A 569 13.68 -9.63 -22.70
C PRO A 569 14.54 -8.36 -22.75
N ARG A 570 13.97 -7.21 -23.15
CA ARG A 570 14.64 -5.91 -23.15
C ARG A 570 14.55 -5.21 -21.80
N ALA A 571 13.64 -5.63 -20.92
CA ALA A 571 13.51 -5.07 -19.58
C ALA A 571 14.58 -5.58 -18.60
N ASP A 572 15.34 -6.60 -19.00
CA ASP A 572 16.50 -7.13 -18.25
C ASP A 572 16.19 -7.49 -16.79
N VAL A 573 14.98 -7.97 -16.51
CA VAL A 573 14.61 -8.42 -15.16
C VAL A 573 15.38 -9.71 -14.84
N LEU A 574 16.10 -9.73 -13.72
CA LEU A 574 16.94 -10.86 -13.31
C LEU A 574 16.47 -11.49 -11.99
N LEU A 575 16.66 -12.79 -11.87
CA LEU A 575 16.86 -13.50 -10.61
C LEU A 575 18.36 -13.53 -10.35
N ALA A 576 18.85 -12.52 -9.64
CA ALA A 576 20.28 -12.30 -9.40
C ALA A 576 20.76 -13.08 -8.17
N TYR A 577 21.84 -13.84 -8.35
CA TYR A 577 22.58 -14.53 -7.30
C TYR A 577 24.01 -13.98 -7.12
N GLU A 578 24.42 -13.06 -7.99
CA GLU A 578 25.69 -12.33 -7.88
C GLU A 578 25.50 -10.81 -7.93
N MET A 579 26.36 -10.10 -7.21
CA MET A 579 26.46 -8.65 -7.14
C MET A 579 27.94 -8.26 -7.23
N ASN A 580 28.30 -7.44 -8.23
CA ASN A 580 29.69 -7.09 -8.53
C ASN A 580 30.59 -8.32 -8.70
N GLU A 581 30.14 -9.27 -9.52
CA GLU A 581 30.89 -10.49 -9.86
C GLU A 581 31.17 -11.44 -8.68
N GLU A 582 30.65 -11.12 -7.49
CA GLU A 582 30.73 -11.94 -6.29
C GLU A 582 29.33 -12.43 -5.90
N GLU A 583 29.26 -13.46 -5.06
CA GLU A 583 28.01 -13.91 -4.48
C GLU A 583 27.32 -12.78 -3.71
N ILE A 584 26.01 -12.67 -3.88
CA ILE A 584 25.24 -11.63 -3.21
C ILE A 584 25.30 -11.81 -1.69
N SER A 585 25.44 -10.72 -0.93
CA SER A 585 25.51 -10.81 0.52
C SER A 585 24.14 -11.10 1.17
N LEU A 586 24.15 -11.55 2.42
CA LEU A 586 22.95 -11.76 3.22
C LEU A 586 22.06 -10.50 3.27
N ASP A 587 22.64 -9.32 3.48
CA ASP A 587 21.88 -8.06 3.50
C ASP A 587 21.24 -7.71 2.16
N HIS A 588 21.86 -8.12 1.07
CA HIS A 588 21.43 -7.76 -0.27
C HIS A 588 20.54 -8.82 -0.91
N GLY A 589 20.29 -9.96 -0.25
CA GLY A 589 19.25 -10.90 -0.62
C GLY A 589 19.73 -12.28 -1.02
N TYR A 590 20.88 -12.74 -0.52
CA TYR A 590 21.33 -14.13 -0.66
C TYR A 590 20.21 -15.13 -0.37
N PRO A 591 20.05 -16.24 -1.11
CA PRO A 591 20.84 -16.62 -2.29
C PRO A 591 20.38 -15.94 -3.58
N ILE A 592 19.12 -15.49 -3.64
CA ILE A 592 18.52 -14.90 -4.84
C ILE A 592 17.70 -13.67 -4.47
N ARG A 593 17.88 -12.62 -5.26
CA ARG A 593 16.96 -11.48 -5.29
C ARG A 593 16.43 -11.23 -6.69
N VAL A 594 15.28 -10.59 -6.75
CA VAL A 594 14.77 -9.99 -7.98
C VAL A 594 15.49 -8.66 -8.22
N ILE A 595 15.96 -8.46 -9.44
CA ILE A 595 16.45 -7.19 -9.96
C ILE A 595 15.52 -6.73 -11.07
N VAL A 596 14.88 -5.58 -10.87
CA VAL A 596 13.99 -4.92 -11.84
C VAL A 596 14.65 -3.58 -12.21
N PRO A 597 15.45 -3.54 -13.28
CA PRO A 597 16.18 -2.34 -13.65
C PRO A 597 15.27 -1.15 -13.96
N GLY A 598 15.70 0.07 -13.57
CA GLY A 598 14.94 1.30 -13.80
C GLY A 598 13.68 1.47 -12.93
N VAL A 599 13.42 0.56 -11.99
CA VAL A 599 12.27 0.58 -11.08
C VAL A 599 12.72 0.85 -9.65
N VAL A 600 11.83 1.43 -8.83
CA VAL A 600 12.09 1.70 -7.41
C VAL A 600 12.56 0.44 -6.67
N GLY A 601 13.51 0.62 -5.74
CA GLY A 601 14.14 -0.47 -5.00
C GLY A 601 13.18 -1.38 -4.24
N ALA A 602 11.97 -0.90 -3.91
CA ALA A 602 10.93 -1.70 -3.27
C ALA A 602 10.45 -2.90 -4.12
N ARG A 603 10.58 -2.86 -5.44
CA ARG A 603 10.18 -3.99 -6.33
C ARG A 603 11.30 -5.00 -6.53
N ASN A 604 12.51 -4.71 -6.05
CA ASN A 604 13.68 -5.56 -6.15
C ASN A 604 13.74 -6.50 -4.92
N VAL A 605 12.75 -7.40 -4.80
CA VAL A 605 12.54 -8.27 -3.64
C VAL A 605 13.78 -9.11 -3.33
N LYS A 606 14.22 -9.07 -2.08
CA LYS A 606 15.38 -9.81 -1.57
C LYS A 606 14.94 -11.14 -0.97
N TRP A 607 15.86 -12.09 -0.85
CA TRP A 607 15.59 -13.41 -0.27
C TRP A 607 14.37 -14.06 -0.94
N CYS A 608 14.28 -13.95 -2.27
CA CYS A 608 13.08 -14.31 -3.00
C CYS A 608 12.89 -15.82 -2.96
N ASN A 609 11.71 -16.28 -2.53
CA ASN A 609 11.37 -17.70 -2.46
C ASN A 609 10.08 -18.05 -3.19
N LYS A 610 9.30 -17.06 -3.66
CA LYS A 610 8.08 -17.32 -4.40
C LYS A 610 7.80 -16.28 -5.47
N ILE A 611 7.43 -16.74 -6.67
CA ILE A 611 7.02 -15.94 -7.82
C ILE A 611 5.64 -16.39 -8.26
N ILE A 612 4.71 -15.45 -8.39
CA ILE A 612 3.29 -15.75 -8.60
C ILE A 612 2.77 -14.99 -9.83
N PHE A 613 2.21 -15.69 -10.81
CA PHE A 613 1.41 -15.07 -11.86
C PHE A 613 0.03 -14.74 -11.30
N SER A 614 -0.39 -13.48 -11.43
CA SER A 614 -1.70 -13.07 -10.93
C SER A 614 -2.34 -12.00 -11.82
N LYS A 615 -3.68 -11.96 -11.79
CA LYS A 615 -4.46 -10.90 -12.42
C LYS A 615 -4.41 -9.59 -11.66
N ASP A 616 -4.04 -9.62 -10.39
CA ASP A 616 -4.00 -8.47 -9.51
C ASP A 616 -2.55 -8.17 -9.07
N GLU A 617 -2.29 -6.92 -8.70
CA GLU A 617 -1.05 -6.54 -8.01
C GLU A 617 -0.89 -7.35 -6.71
N SER A 618 0.35 -7.45 -6.23
CA SER A 618 0.64 -8.08 -4.93
C SER A 618 -0.27 -7.49 -3.84
N PRO A 619 -0.93 -8.33 -3.03
CA PRO A 619 -1.78 -7.86 -1.93
C PRO A 619 -0.96 -7.35 -0.74
N SER A 620 0.38 -7.44 -0.80
CA SER A 620 1.27 -6.99 0.27
C SER A 620 1.02 -5.53 0.65
N GLN A 621 1.11 -5.22 1.95
CA GLN A 621 0.99 -3.85 2.44
C GLN A 621 1.98 -2.89 1.74
N PHE A 622 3.15 -3.39 1.33
CA PHE A 622 4.19 -2.58 0.69
C PHE A 622 3.92 -2.29 -0.80
N GLN A 623 2.95 -2.99 -1.41
CA GLN A 623 2.45 -2.69 -2.74
C GLN A 623 1.17 -1.83 -2.66
N GLN A 624 0.25 -2.21 -1.78
CA GLN A 624 -1.09 -1.61 -1.72
C GLN A 624 -1.15 -0.31 -0.90
N ASN A 625 -0.50 -0.29 0.27
CA ASN A 625 -0.64 0.77 1.29
C ASN A 625 0.68 1.51 1.57
N ASP A 626 1.69 1.35 0.70
CA ASP A 626 2.97 2.05 0.80
C ASP A 626 3.56 2.29 -0.61
N TYR A 627 4.66 3.04 -0.69
CA TYR A 627 5.35 3.37 -1.93
C TYR A 627 4.42 3.94 -3.02
N LYS A 628 3.65 4.97 -2.65
CA LYS A 628 2.77 5.76 -3.52
C LYS A 628 3.04 7.25 -3.32
N GLY A 629 2.94 8.03 -4.39
CA GLY A 629 3.02 9.48 -4.36
C GLY A 629 1.63 10.09 -4.30
N PHE A 630 1.44 11.13 -3.47
CA PHE A 630 0.17 11.82 -3.29
C PHE A 630 0.33 13.32 -3.52
N SER A 631 -0.80 14.00 -3.78
CA SER A 631 -0.83 15.48 -3.82
C SER A 631 -0.37 16.08 -2.48
N PRO A 632 0.30 17.24 -2.47
CA PRO A 632 0.67 17.96 -1.24
C PRO A 632 -0.49 18.31 -0.30
N SER A 633 -1.72 18.31 -0.82
CA SER A 633 -2.95 18.56 -0.05
C SER A 633 -3.45 17.35 0.76
N ILE A 634 -2.86 16.16 0.58
CA ILE A 634 -3.25 14.93 1.27
C ILE A 634 -2.42 14.75 2.55
N ASP A 635 -3.09 14.43 3.65
CA ASP A 635 -2.50 14.14 4.95
C ASP A 635 -3.07 12.83 5.53
N TRP A 636 -2.64 12.44 6.73
CA TRP A 636 -2.98 11.13 7.33
C TRP A 636 -4.48 10.93 7.63
N ASP A 637 -5.24 12.00 7.75
CA ASP A 637 -6.67 11.98 8.03
C ASP A 637 -7.53 11.74 6.79
N ASN A 638 -7.02 12.05 5.59
CA ASN A 638 -7.77 11.98 4.33
C ASN A 638 -7.11 11.13 3.23
N VAL A 639 -5.98 10.47 3.52
CA VAL A 639 -5.29 9.61 2.56
C VAL A 639 -6.12 8.38 2.17
N ASP A 640 -6.31 8.19 0.87
CA ASP A 640 -6.82 6.95 0.27
C ASP A 640 -5.78 6.37 -0.70
N PHE A 641 -5.15 5.26 -0.29
CA PHE A 641 -4.10 4.60 -1.07
C PHE A 641 -4.59 4.04 -2.41
N LYS A 642 -5.89 3.91 -2.65
CA LYS A 642 -6.43 3.48 -3.95
C LYS A 642 -6.40 4.58 -5.02
N THR A 643 -6.24 5.84 -4.61
CA THR A 643 -6.25 6.99 -5.53
C THR A 643 -4.92 7.19 -6.27
N ALA A 644 -3.85 6.54 -5.81
CA ALA A 644 -2.53 6.63 -6.41
C ALA A 644 -2.04 5.26 -6.90
N PRO A 645 -1.31 5.20 -8.02
CA PRO A 645 -0.65 3.97 -8.46
C PRO A 645 0.54 3.64 -7.56
N ALA A 646 0.89 2.36 -7.48
CA ALA A 646 2.14 1.92 -6.88
C ALA A 646 3.33 2.50 -7.67
N ILE A 647 4.33 3.06 -6.99
CA ILE A 647 5.54 3.54 -7.65
C ILE A 647 6.23 2.35 -8.32
N GLN A 648 6.47 2.49 -9.61
CA GLN A 648 7.27 1.57 -10.43
C GLN A 648 8.53 2.31 -10.86
N GLU A 649 8.50 2.98 -12.02
CA GLU A 649 9.61 3.84 -12.46
C GLU A 649 9.73 5.09 -11.58
N LEU A 650 10.96 5.52 -11.35
CA LEU A 650 11.27 6.75 -10.62
C LEU A 650 11.57 7.90 -11.59
N PRO A 651 11.24 9.16 -11.22
CA PRO A 651 11.56 10.31 -12.03
C PRO A 651 13.07 10.62 -12.02
N VAL A 652 13.50 11.47 -12.95
CA VAL A 652 14.87 12.00 -12.97
C VAL A 652 15.22 12.67 -11.63
N THR A 653 16.43 12.42 -11.14
CA THR A 653 16.96 12.97 -9.90
C THR A 653 18.47 13.17 -9.99
N SER A 654 19.00 14.06 -9.16
CA SER A 654 20.42 14.31 -9.00
C SER A 654 20.73 14.77 -7.57
N ALA A 655 21.97 14.58 -7.16
CA ALA A 655 22.48 15.05 -5.87
C ALA A 655 23.95 15.43 -5.95
N ILE A 656 24.33 16.39 -5.11
CA ILE A 656 25.71 16.82 -4.87
C ILE A 656 26.25 15.97 -3.72
N CYS A 657 27.38 15.33 -3.94
CA CYS A 657 28.05 14.50 -2.94
C CYS A 657 29.31 15.18 -2.40
N ILE A 658 29.92 16.04 -3.20
CA ILE A 658 31.07 16.87 -2.86
C ILE A 658 30.83 18.25 -3.47
N PRO A 659 30.96 19.35 -2.71
CA PRO A 659 31.20 19.40 -1.26
C PRO A 659 29.96 19.00 -0.44
N GLN A 660 30.14 18.83 0.88
CA GLN A 660 29.05 18.58 1.83
C GLN A 660 28.52 19.88 2.46
N ARG A 661 27.30 19.82 3.00
CA ARG A 661 26.65 20.98 3.64
C ARG A 661 27.49 21.50 4.81
N GLY A 662 27.80 22.80 4.80
CA GLY A 662 28.61 23.47 5.82
C GLY A 662 30.12 23.19 5.74
N GLU A 663 30.59 22.52 4.67
CA GLU A 663 32.01 22.33 4.44
C GLU A 663 32.70 23.65 4.08
N ARG A 664 33.93 23.84 4.56
CA ARG A 664 34.79 24.97 4.17
C ARG A 664 35.61 24.54 2.97
N VAL A 665 35.39 25.18 1.83
CA VAL A 665 35.96 24.79 0.53
C VAL A 665 36.94 25.86 0.07
N THR A 666 38.18 25.44 -0.20
CA THR A 666 39.21 26.34 -0.74
C THR A 666 38.91 26.65 -2.20
N VAL A 667 38.85 27.95 -2.53
CA VAL A 667 38.76 28.40 -3.91
C VAL A 667 40.13 28.26 -4.57
N ASP A 668 40.19 27.59 -5.73
CA ASP A 668 41.44 27.38 -6.44
C ASP A 668 41.99 28.66 -7.08
N LYS A 669 43.18 28.59 -7.69
CA LYS A 669 43.83 29.74 -8.34
C LYS A 669 43.02 30.32 -9.52
N ASN A 670 42.11 29.53 -10.08
CA ASN A 670 41.27 29.91 -11.21
C ASN A 670 39.90 30.46 -10.76
N GLY A 671 39.66 30.60 -9.46
CA GLY A 671 38.37 31.08 -8.93
C GLY A 671 37.28 30.02 -8.97
N THR A 672 37.62 28.73 -8.92
CA THR A 672 36.67 27.62 -9.01
C THR A 672 36.70 26.71 -7.77
N ILE A 673 35.64 25.94 -7.58
CA ILE A 673 35.55 24.87 -6.56
C ILE A 673 35.12 23.55 -7.21
N PRO A 674 35.67 22.39 -6.76
CA PRO A 674 35.29 21.10 -7.30
C PRO A 674 33.92 20.66 -6.77
N VAL A 675 32.99 20.39 -7.68
CA VAL A 675 31.64 19.88 -7.37
C VAL A 675 31.43 18.55 -8.08
N LYS A 676 31.00 17.52 -7.33
CA LYS A 676 30.77 16.16 -7.84
C LYS A 676 29.49 15.58 -7.29
N GLY A 677 28.87 14.72 -8.08
CA GLY A 677 27.60 14.10 -7.72
C GLY A 677 27.20 12.95 -8.63
N TYR A 678 25.96 12.50 -8.43
CA TYR A 678 25.31 11.55 -9.31
C TYR A 678 24.02 12.14 -9.89
N ALA A 679 23.58 11.58 -11.01
CA ALA A 679 22.27 11.79 -11.61
C ALA A 679 21.73 10.45 -12.12
N TRP A 680 20.42 10.25 -12.07
CA TRP A 680 19.78 9.00 -12.51
C TRP A 680 18.30 9.22 -12.84
N SER A 681 17.76 8.44 -13.78
CA SER A 681 16.34 8.44 -14.14
C SER A 681 15.84 7.00 -14.29
N GLY A 682 14.60 6.75 -13.90
CA GLY A 682 13.98 5.44 -14.00
C GLY A 682 13.56 5.07 -15.44
N GLY A 683 13.20 3.80 -15.63
CA GLY A 683 12.74 3.29 -16.92
C GLY A 683 13.83 3.17 -18.00
N GLY A 684 15.11 3.20 -17.62
CA GLY A 684 16.23 3.08 -18.57
C GLY A 684 16.52 4.36 -19.37
N LYS A 685 16.02 5.51 -18.91
CA LYS A 685 16.21 6.82 -19.54
C LYS A 685 17.62 7.36 -19.26
N LYS A 686 18.37 7.70 -20.30
CA LYS A 686 19.74 8.19 -20.19
C LYS A 686 19.77 9.58 -19.57
N ILE A 687 20.75 9.89 -18.72
CA ILE A 687 21.04 11.28 -18.36
C ILE A 687 21.82 11.94 -19.50
N ILE A 688 21.26 13.01 -20.06
CA ILE A 688 21.85 13.75 -21.18
C ILE A 688 22.50 15.05 -20.74
N ARG A 689 22.10 15.62 -19.59
CA ARG A 689 22.67 16.86 -19.07
C ARG A 689 22.52 16.98 -17.56
N VAL A 690 23.51 17.60 -16.93
CA VAL A 690 23.46 18.03 -15.52
C VAL A 690 23.89 19.50 -15.47
N ASP A 691 23.05 20.34 -14.87
CA ASP A 691 23.24 21.78 -14.76
C ASP A 691 23.45 22.16 -13.29
N VAL A 692 24.45 23.02 -13.02
CA VAL A 692 24.84 23.46 -11.67
C VAL A 692 24.90 24.99 -11.61
N THR A 693 24.45 25.59 -10.50
CA THR A 693 24.43 27.05 -10.30
C THR A 693 24.85 27.40 -8.86
N VAL A 694 25.34 28.63 -8.66
CA VAL A 694 25.62 29.26 -7.34
C VAL A 694 24.86 30.57 -7.12
N ASP A 695 24.04 30.98 -8.09
CA ASP A 695 23.34 32.26 -8.12
C ASP A 695 21.82 32.08 -8.20
N GLN A 696 21.31 30.99 -7.62
CA GLN A 696 19.89 30.68 -7.55
C GLN A 696 19.22 30.52 -8.94
N GLY A 697 20.02 30.18 -9.95
CA GLY A 697 19.53 29.84 -11.28
C GLY A 697 19.51 30.99 -12.29
N GLU A 698 20.10 32.15 -11.95
CA GLU A 698 20.37 33.22 -12.91
C GLU A 698 21.33 32.74 -14.00
N THR A 699 22.36 31.99 -13.63
CA THR A 699 23.29 31.33 -14.56
C THR A 699 23.47 29.86 -14.22
N TRP A 700 23.68 29.04 -15.25
CA TRP A 700 23.87 27.60 -15.13
C TRP A 700 25.12 27.15 -15.89
N HIS A 701 25.89 26.28 -15.25
CA HIS A 701 27.07 25.64 -15.82
C HIS A 701 26.78 24.16 -16.07
N ILE A 702 27.12 23.69 -17.27
CA ILE A 702 26.92 22.28 -17.65
C ILE A 702 28.06 21.45 -17.07
N ALA A 703 27.74 20.46 -16.24
CA ALA A 703 28.72 19.54 -15.68
C ALA A 703 29.18 18.49 -16.69
N LYS A 704 30.42 18.02 -16.54
CA LYS A 704 30.97 16.90 -17.30
C LYS A 704 30.41 15.60 -16.76
N LEU A 705 29.80 14.77 -17.62
CA LEU A 705 29.39 13.41 -17.28
C LEU A 705 30.64 12.52 -17.30
N VAL A 706 31.15 12.12 -16.14
CA VAL A 706 32.46 11.44 -16.01
C VAL A 706 32.37 9.92 -16.10
N ALA A 707 31.22 9.34 -15.74
CA ALA A 707 31.01 7.91 -15.86
C ALA A 707 29.55 7.60 -16.17
N GLN A 708 29.34 6.81 -17.22
CA GLN A 708 28.08 6.20 -17.62
C GLN A 708 28.37 4.75 -18.00
N ASP A 709 27.35 3.91 -18.05
CA ASP A 709 27.49 2.54 -18.55
C ASP A 709 27.77 2.58 -20.07
N PRO A 710 28.97 2.17 -20.52
CA PRO A 710 29.33 2.21 -21.94
C PRO A 710 28.60 1.13 -22.76
N ASP A 711 28.15 0.05 -22.10
CA ASP A 711 27.52 -1.11 -22.75
C ASP A 711 25.99 -0.98 -22.77
N ALA A 712 25.45 0.08 -22.16
CA ALA A 712 24.02 0.35 -22.14
C ALA A 712 23.48 0.58 -23.56
N LYS A 713 22.44 -0.19 -23.90
CA LYS A 713 21.68 -0.03 -25.15
C LYS A 713 20.64 1.08 -25.00
N GLU A 714 20.17 1.60 -26.14
CA GLU A 714 19.12 2.62 -26.16
C GLU A 714 17.89 2.18 -25.36
N GLY A 715 17.37 3.08 -24.51
CA GLY A 715 16.27 2.79 -23.58
C GLY A 715 16.61 1.84 -22.43
N ARG A 716 17.88 1.47 -22.24
CA ARG A 716 18.36 0.52 -21.21
C ARG A 716 19.50 1.10 -20.36
N HIS A 717 19.47 2.42 -20.13
CA HIS A 717 20.42 3.11 -19.26
C HIS A 717 19.99 2.99 -17.79
N TYR A 718 20.22 1.81 -17.19
CA TYR A 718 19.78 1.53 -15.81
C TYR A 718 20.76 1.98 -14.74
N ALA A 719 22.04 2.10 -15.09
CA ALA A 719 23.07 2.62 -14.21
C ALA A 719 22.92 4.14 -14.00
N TRP A 720 23.40 4.65 -12.87
CA TRP A 720 23.50 6.09 -12.66
C TRP A 720 24.55 6.74 -13.57
N THR A 721 24.57 8.07 -13.59
CA THR A 721 25.60 8.87 -14.23
C THR A 721 26.34 9.64 -13.15
N LEU A 722 27.66 9.48 -13.08
CA LEU A 722 28.50 10.32 -12.23
C LEU A 722 28.90 11.58 -13.01
N TRP A 723 28.91 12.72 -12.34
CA TRP A 723 29.24 14.00 -12.96
C TRP A 723 30.22 14.80 -12.09
N SER A 724 30.97 15.69 -12.73
CA SER A 724 31.89 16.62 -12.08
C SER A 724 31.91 17.98 -12.78
N LEU A 725 32.14 19.04 -12.02
CA LEU A 725 32.31 20.39 -12.52
C LEU A 725 33.26 21.15 -11.61
N ASP A 726 34.23 21.88 -12.19
CA ASP A 726 34.97 22.93 -11.49
C ASP A 726 34.14 24.21 -11.63
N LEU A 727 33.38 24.53 -10.59
CA LEU A 727 32.35 25.55 -10.60
C LEU A 727 32.95 26.92 -10.29
N PRO A 728 32.81 27.93 -11.17
CA PRO A 728 33.25 29.29 -10.89
C PRO A 728 32.49 29.89 -9.70
N VAL A 729 33.23 30.50 -8.77
CA VAL A 729 32.67 31.16 -7.60
C VAL A 729 33.35 32.48 -7.31
N ASP A 730 32.59 33.44 -6.81
CA ASP A 730 33.12 34.70 -6.31
C ASP A 730 33.55 34.53 -4.85
N LYS A 731 34.87 34.46 -4.64
CA LYS A 731 35.49 34.31 -3.31
C LYS A 731 35.07 35.41 -2.33
N THR A 732 34.69 36.60 -2.81
CA THR A 732 34.30 37.73 -1.94
C THR A 732 32.98 37.49 -1.21
N LYS A 733 32.13 36.57 -1.68
CA LYS A 733 30.83 36.27 -1.07
C LYS A 733 30.92 35.53 0.27
N GLY A 734 32.08 34.94 0.60
CA GLY A 734 32.33 34.21 1.85
C GLY A 734 31.56 32.88 2.03
N SER A 735 30.34 32.76 1.51
CA SER A 735 29.57 31.52 1.42
C SER A 735 28.71 31.52 0.14
N VAL A 736 28.44 30.33 -0.41
CA VAL A 736 27.60 30.15 -1.60
C VAL A 736 26.66 28.97 -1.41
N GLU A 737 25.52 28.98 -2.10
CA GLU A 737 24.59 27.86 -2.15
C GLU A 737 24.58 27.26 -3.55
N ILE A 738 25.00 26.01 -3.67
CA ILE A 738 25.15 25.28 -4.93
C ILE A 738 23.86 24.51 -5.20
N TRP A 739 23.24 24.70 -6.36
CA TRP A 739 22.08 23.91 -6.79
C TRP A 739 22.45 23.00 -7.95
N VAL A 740 21.83 21.83 -8.02
CA VAL A 740 21.96 20.91 -9.16
C VAL A 740 20.61 20.43 -9.68
N LYS A 741 20.52 20.26 -10.99
CA LYS A 741 19.42 19.58 -11.68
C LYS A 741 19.93 18.74 -12.85
N ALA A 742 19.23 17.65 -13.15
CA ALA A 742 19.51 16.79 -14.29
C ALA A 742 18.36 16.80 -15.31
N VAL A 743 18.70 16.42 -16.55
CA VAL A 743 17.78 16.22 -17.67
C VAL A 743 18.00 14.82 -18.24
N ASP A 744 16.92 14.06 -18.40
CA ASP A 744 16.96 12.72 -19.01
C ASP A 744 16.71 12.74 -20.53
N SER A 745 16.82 11.60 -21.18
CA SER A 745 16.67 11.45 -22.64
C SER A 745 15.24 11.72 -23.15
N ALA A 746 14.25 11.75 -22.25
CA ALA A 746 12.90 12.18 -22.55
C ALA A 746 12.66 13.65 -22.16
N TYR A 747 13.72 14.40 -21.86
CA TYR A 747 13.70 15.80 -21.43
C TYR A 747 12.89 16.04 -20.15
N ASN A 748 12.66 15.02 -19.33
CA ASN A 748 12.13 15.26 -17.99
C ASN A 748 13.15 16.04 -17.18
N THR A 749 12.66 16.96 -16.35
CA THR A 749 13.47 17.80 -15.47
C THR A 749 13.03 17.64 -14.02
N GLN A 750 13.87 18.13 -13.11
CA GLN A 750 13.55 18.20 -11.68
C GLN A 750 12.74 19.45 -11.35
N PRO A 751 11.80 19.40 -10.37
CA PRO A 751 11.16 20.58 -9.83
C PRO A 751 12.15 21.39 -8.98
N GLU A 752 11.92 22.71 -8.87
CA GLU A 752 12.87 23.58 -8.16
C GLU A 752 12.86 23.38 -6.64
N SER A 753 11.69 23.10 -6.05
CA SER A 753 11.52 22.98 -4.60
C SER A 753 10.50 21.91 -4.22
N PHE A 754 10.53 21.47 -2.95
CA PHE A 754 9.58 20.51 -2.43
C PHE A 754 8.15 21.05 -2.24
N LYS A 755 7.94 22.37 -2.33
CA LYS A 755 6.64 23.01 -2.05
C LYS A 755 5.47 22.37 -2.80
N ASN A 756 5.68 22.03 -4.08
CA ASN A 756 4.64 21.51 -4.97
C ASN A 756 4.68 19.98 -5.14
N ILE A 757 5.65 19.30 -4.54
CA ILE A 757 5.83 17.84 -4.64
C ILE A 757 5.93 17.15 -3.27
N TRP A 758 5.72 17.90 -2.19
CA TRP A 758 5.63 17.35 -0.84
C TRP A 758 4.51 16.30 -0.79
N ASN A 759 4.74 15.19 -0.10
CA ASN A 759 3.73 14.17 0.12
C ASN A 759 3.94 13.52 1.48
N LEU A 760 2.85 13.08 2.13
CA LEU A 760 2.86 12.61 3.52
C LEU A 760 3.85 11.46 3.85
N ARG A 761 4.30 10.69 2.84
CA ARG A 761 5.26 9.58 3.00
C ARG A 761 6.71 9.98 2.74
N GLY A 762 6.96 11.16 2.16
CA GLY A 762 8.28 11.59 1.76
C GLY A 762 8.91 10.65 0.72
N PHE A 763 8.16 10.33 -0.34
CA PHE A 763 8.68 9.60 -1.49
C PHE A 763 8.89 10.52 -2.69
N LEU A 764 9.59 10.04 -3.71
CA LEU A 764 9.81 10.78 -4.97
C LEU A 764 10.49 12.14 -4.74
N CYS A 765 11.45 12.20 -3.82
CA CYS A 765 12.14 13.44 -3.48
C CYS A 765 13.15 13.81 -4.58
N ASN A 766 12.70 14.52 -5.61
CA ASN A 766 13.51 14.84 -6.78
C ASN A 766 13.64 16.35 -7.05
N ALA A 767 13.35 17.23 -6.09
CA ALA A 767 13.62 18.66 -6.26
C ALA A 767 15.12 18.94 -6.44
N TYR A 768 15.49 20.14 -6.89
CA TYR A 768 16.90 20.56 -6.99
C TYR A 768 17.59 20.33 -5.65
N HIS A 769 18.73 19.62 -5.68
CA HIS A 769 19.52 19.43 -4.47
C HIS A 769 20.36 20.69 -4.22
N ARG A 770 20.34 21.18 -2.97
CA ARG A 770 20.97 22.45 -2.58
C ARG A 770 21.99 22.22 -1.48
N VAL A 771 23.22 22.70 -1.67
CA VAL A 771 24.30 22.58 -0.69
C VAL A 771 24.91 23.94 -0.43
N LYS A 772 24.81 24.40 0.81
CA LYS A 772 25.50 25.62 1.26
C LYS A 772 26.90 25.29 1.77
N VAL A 773 27.90 26.04 1.32
CA VAL A 773 29.31 25.92 1.71
C VAL A 773 29.94 27.27 2.01
N ASP A 774 31.00 27.26 2.82
CA ASP A 774 31.80 28.44 3.13
C ASP A 774 33.06 28.45 2.26
N LEU A 775 33.38 29.59 1.66
CA LEU A 775 34.55 29.78 0.79
C LEU A 775 35.75 30.26 1.62
N VAL A 776 36.91 29.64 1.42
CA VAL A 776 38.17 29.99 2.10
C VAL A 776 39.34 30.24 1.15
#